data_AF-A0A7Y5H9D3-F1
#
_entry.id   AF-A0A7Y5H9D3-F1
#
_cell.length_a   1.000
_cell.length_b   1.000
_cell.length_c   1.000
_cell.angle_alpha   90.00
_cell.angle_beta   90.00
_cell.angle_gamma   90.00
#
_symmetry.space_group_name_H-M   'P 1'
#
loop_
_entity.id
_entity.type
_entity.pdbx_description
1 polymer ?
#
loop_
_entity_poly.entity_id
_entity_poly.type
_entity_poly.pdbx_seq_one_letter_code
_entity_poly.pdbx_strand_id
1 'polypeptide(L)'
;MAALPGRDSDLLFGLAAFRLGFCTEDQLAEAISDLLRDPSRDFEQVLNERLDISASALHAAQAAATAWRQNHGDAAAALAALDVPPRVLAAWRGHRSHPSSAETLMMPVSKRPRPSSSGAALSVMGAGGMAPSPVMTQSPDRKYVLGAELGRGGIGRVIEAFDSDLERTVALKLVLEDAPAEALERFRWEGRVTGRLEHPNIVPVHEVGILPATKEVFVAMKRIHGRDMLQVIRDRSWKPRRLVEAFRDVCQGMAYAHSKGVVHRDLKPANVMLGDFGEVLIVDWGLARALGTKESTRRVRPRATTRKMRKLDGASSRSSKLTMEGQVLGTPSYMPPEQALGLLEEVDQRSDVYALGAILYEILTFQPPFEDPNPWEVIRQVTTADLKPPSLFMPCPPELEAICLKALSKKKSDRYAGAGELAAEIEAYLEGTKERERRERLAREQVEKARSENAKRDELEAEARRCLQGARRLAEETKAHAPLAKKKELWEAQDRVHALERQSLRAFAEADAALTSALSNVPDHPEARRLKAQIYWQRFLEAEIAGDERGALLHRQVVERHDDGEFQARLRGDGTLAVRSQAYTCGCLENGRRVRPAELGIMGYHPWSGRILTMKGSEGLKELEPDAAVQLRVHAPSCLPSPAPGARVWAYRYVEMDRAMIPVTVGAGKPKCPEAVLSELFGNSPQRPRGTGQYLGETPLEPRAWPMGSWLLVVQADGFRPAAVPVHVGRQEQLQVDVTLFADSHVPDGYVPVPAGRFPFQLGRAEITLGVSGGVRDVDEFLMARNAVTCGEYREFLNSLPRAAAARHVPRQSDEGGAYWPVTARGWEIPTAEWLSGNRAGRETAARLRLAQADWREDWPVLSVSWNDAAAYAHWASRKTGRLLCLPHEEWWEKSGRGPDGRLFPWGSHFDAIRCNCSETYADGLRPASIQEFPADESPYGIRGLSGNGREWCLNDLGGRRYRDWRVSRGGAWNAPSGSGSLVKRFGWVATTIDPGQGFRLACAVRLSGAARPTSPA
;
A
#
# COMPACT_ATOMS: atom_id res chain seq x y z
N MET A 1 35.72 -12.86 -12.28
CA MET A 1 35.57 -13.11 -13.73
C MET A 1 36.66 -12.32 -14.44
N ALA A 2 37.88 -12.86 -14.60
CA ALA A 2 38.96 -12.11 -15.26
C ALA A 2 39.67 -13.03 -16.24
N ALA A 3 39.11 -13.18 -17.43
CA ALA A 3 39.77 -13.82 -18.56
C ALA A 3 40.21 -12.80 -19.62
N LEU A 4 39.56 -11.62 -19.70
CA LEU A 4 39.94 -10.51 -20.58
C LEU A 4 39.69 -9.15 -19.90
N PRO A 5 40.70 -8.48 -19.32
CA PRO A 5 40.54 -7.12 -18.79
C PRO A 5 40.11 -6.16 -19.90
N GLY A 6 39.03 -5.40 -19.68
CA GLY A 6 38.56 -4.36 -20.62
C GLY A 6 37.51 -4.78 -21.65
N ARG A 7 37.04 -6.04 -21.61
CA ARG A 7 35.99 -6.59 -22.51
C ARG A 7 34.64 -6.82 -21.82
N ASP A 8 34.46 -6.29 -20.62
CA ASP A 8 33.23 -6.45 -19.82
C ASP A 8 31.98 -5.90 -20.52
N SER A 9 32.14 -4.91 -21.40
CA SER A 9 31.03 -4.36 -22.20
C SER A 9 30.52 -5.37 -23.24
N ASP A 10 31.39 -6.20 -23.81
CA ASP A 10 31.02 -7.22 -24.80
C ASP A 10 30.20 -8.34 -24.13
N LEU A 11 30.62 -8.79 -22.94
CA LEU A 11 29.84 -9.78 -22.18
C LEU A 11 28.49 -9.23 -21.73
N LEU A 12 28.45 -7.97 -21.30
CA LEU A 12 27.20 -7.31 -20.90
C LEU A 12 26.22 -7.20 -22.07
N PHE A 13 26.72 -6.89 -23.26
CA PHE A 13 25.93 -6.89 -24.50
C PHE A 13 25.37 -8.27 -24.85
N GLY A 14 26.22 -9.31 -24.82
CA GLY A 14 25.78 -10.68 -25.09
C GLY A 14 24.73 -11.18 -24.10
N LEU A 15 24.88 -10.87 -22.81
CA LEU A 15 23.90 -11.21 -21.77
C LEU A 15 22.58 -10.46 -21.92
N ALA A 16 22.62 -9.21 -22.39
CA ALA A 16 21.41 -8.46 -22.73
C ALA A 16 20.65 -9.12 -23.89
N ALA A 17 21.34 -9.55 -24.94
CA ALA A 17 20.74 -10.29 -26.06
C ALA A 17 20.10 -11.61 -25.60
N PHE A 18 20.77 -12.38 -24.73
CA PHE A 18 20.22 -13.61 -24.16
C PHE A 18 18.97 -13.38 -23.31
N ARG A 19 19.00 -12.37 -22.43
CA ARG A 19 17.86 -12.02 -21.55
C ARG A 19 16.63 -11.51 -22.30
N LEU A 20 16.85 -10.85 -23.44
CA LEU A 20 15.78 -10.42 -24.35
C LEU A 20 15.27 -11.55 -25.25
N GLY A 21 15.84 -12.76 -25.14
CA GLY A 21 15.42 -13.94 -25.89
C GLY A 21 15.87 -13.93 -27.35
N PHE A 22 16.85 -13.10 -27.72
CA PHE A 22 17.38 -13.05 -29.09
C PHE A 22 18.38 -14.16 -29.40
N CYS A 23 18.90 -14.84 -28.38
CA CYS A 23 19.79 -15.98 -28.53
C CYS A 23 19.63 -16.99 -27.38
N THR A 24 19.98 -18.25 -27.63
CA THR A 24 20.02 -19.29 -26.60
C THR A 24 21.35 -19.28 -25.82
N GLU A 25 21.39 -19.99 -24.69
CA GLU A 25 22.60 -20.10 -23.86
C GLU A 25 23.78 -20.72 -24.65
N ASP A 26 23.49 -21.76 -25.45
CA ASP A 26 24.48 -22.45 -26.28
C ASP A 26 25.02 -21.54 -27.38
N GLN A 27 24.12 -20.81 -28.05
CA GLN A 27 24.44 -19.84 -29.08
C GLN A 27 25.35 -18.71 -28.57
N LEU A 28 25.07 -18.17 -27.39
CA LEU A 28 25.89 -17.14 -26.77
C LEU A 28 27.26 -17.69 -26.32
N ALA A 29 27.30 -18.89 -25.73
CA ALA A 29 28.54 -19.53 -25.30
C ALA A 29 29.49 -19.81 -26.48
N GLU A 30 28.95 -20.20 -27.64
CA GLU A 30 29.73 -20.39 -28.87
C GLU A 30 30.25 -19.06 -29.44
N ALA A 31 29.42 -18.00 -29.48
CA ALA A 31 29.86 -16.68 -29.92
C ALA A 31 31.00 -16.12 -29.04
N ILE A 32 30.91 -16.32 -27.71
CA ILE A 32 31.98 -15.97 -26.77
C ILE A 32 33.25 -16.78 -27.05
N SER A 33 33.11 -18.08 -27.33
CA SER A 33 34.26 -18.94 -27.64
C SER A 33 34.96 -18.52 -28.93
N ASP A 34 34.25 -17.96 -29.90
CA ASP A 34 34.81 -17.43 -31.14
C ASP A 34 35.48 -16.06 -30.93
N LEU A 35 34.88 -15.19 -30.11
CA LEU A 35 35.52 -13.94 -29.68
C LEU A 35 36.83 -14.21 -28.93
N LEU A 36 36.87 -15.24 -28.07
CA LEU A 36 38.09 -15.62 -27.35
C LEU A 36 39.15 -16.24 -28.27
N ARG A 37 38.75 -16.85 -29.39
CA ARG A 37 39.67 -17.39 -30.41
C ARG A 37 40.27 -16.31 -31.29
N ASP A 38 39.52 -15.25 -31.57
CA ASP A 38 40.02 -14.06 -32.26
C ASP A 38 39.52 -12.77 -31.57
N PRO A 39 40.26 -12.31 -30.53
CA PRO A 39 39.89 -11.12 -29.77
C PRO A 39 39.96 -9.84 -30.59
N SER A 40 40.47 -9.83 -31.81
CA SER A 40 40.51 -8.62 -32.65
C SER A 40 39.17 -8.27 -33.28
N ARG A 41 38.22 -9.22 -33.26
CA ARG A 41 36.90 -9.06 -33.87
C ARG A 41 35.95 -8.23 -32.99
N ASP A 42 35.02 -7.55 -33.66
CA ASP A 42 33.90 -6.89 -33.02
C ASP A 42 32.86 -7.93 -32.58
N PHE A 43 32.46 -7.89 -31.30
CA PHE A 43 31.58 -8.90 -30.74
C PHE A 43 30.15 -8.79 -31.29
N GLU A 44 29.69 -7.58 -31.63
CA GLU A 44 28.40 -7.37 -32.28
C GLU A 44 28.36 -8.08 -33.63
N GLN A 45 29.43 -7.95 -34.42
CA GLN A 45 29.59 -8.66 -35.68
C GLN A 45 29.65 -10.19 -35.50
N VAL A 46 30.41 -10.70 -34.52
CA VAL A 46 30.50 -12.14 -34.20
C VAL A 46 29.14 -12.71 -33.80
N LEU A 47 28.37 -11.96 -33.01
CA LEU A 47 27.04 -12.37 -32.56
C LEU A 47 26.03 -12.36 -33.71
N ASN A 48 26.09 -11.36 -34.59
CA ASN A 48 25.23 -11.25 -35.76
C ASN A 48 25.47 -12.38 -36.78
N GLU A 49 26.74 -12.65 -37.11
CA GLU A 49 27.13 -13.69 -38.07
C GLU A 49 26.70 -15.10 -37.66
N ARG A 50 26.63 -15.39 -36.36
CA ARG A 50 26.24 -16.71 -35.84
C ARG A 50 24.74 -16.92 -35.68
N LEU A 51 23.99 -15.84 -35.46
CA LEU A 51 22.64 -15.95 -34.91
C LEU A 51 21.54 -15.43 -35.82
N ASP A 52 21.91 -14.83 -36.97
CA ASP A 52 20.99 -14.25 -37.96
C ASP A 52 19.97 -13.29 -37.30
N ILE A 53 20.46 -12.52 -36.30
CA ILE A 53 19.65 -11.61 -35.51
C ILE A 53 19.42 -10.33 -36.31
N SER A 54 18.18 -9.88 -36.43
CA SER A 54 17.88 -8.61 -37.12
C SER A 54 18.62 -7.42 -36.49
N ALA A 55 19.00 -6.42 -37.31
CA ALA A 55 19.63 -5.19 -36.83
C ALA A 55 18.83 -4.48 -35.72
N SER A 56 17.49 -4.59 -35.75
CA SER A 56 16.61 -4.04 -34.71
C SER A 56 16.80 -4.73 -33.34
N ALA A 57 17.08 -6.03 -33.33
CA ALA A 57 17.28 -6.80 -32.10
C ALA A 57 18.68 -6.56 -31.51
N LEU A 58 19.71 -6.41 -32.34
CA LEU A 58 21.04 -5.96 -31.89
C LEU A 58 20.97 -4.57 -31.25
N HIS A 59 20.24 -3.63 -31.88
CA HIS A 59 20.04 -2.29 -31.32
C HIS A 59 19.32 -2.32 -29.96
N ALA A 60 18.32 -3.18 -29.81
CA ALA A 60 17.62 -3.36 -28.53
C ALA A 60 18.52 -3.95 -27.43
N ALA A 61 19.37 -4.93 -27.78
CA ALA A 61 20.37 -5.48 -26.85
C ALA A 61 21.42 -4.44 -26.43
N GLN A 62 21.88 -3.60 -27.37
CA GLN A 62 22.83 -2.51 -27.12
C GLN A 62 22.24 -1.46 -26.17
N ALA A 63 20.98 -1.08 -26.39
CA ALA A 63 20.25 -0.16 -25.53
C ALA A 63 20.07 -0.72 -24.10
N ALA A 64 19.72 -2.00 -23.98
CA ALA A 64 19.58 -2.68 -22.70
C ALA A 64 20.90 -2.78 -21.93
N ALA A 65 22.00 -3.14 -22.60
CA ALA A 65 23.33 -3.18 -21.99
C ALA A 65 23.80 -1.79 -21.54
N THR A 66 23.52 -0.75 -22.33
CA THR A 66 23.83 0.64 -21.99
C THR A 66 23.05 1.11 -20.76
N ALA A 67 21.74 0.81 -20.70
CA ALA A 67 20.90 1.13 -19.55
C ALA A 67 21.36 0.42 -18.27
N TRP A 68 21.74 -0.86 -18.36
CA TRP A 68 22.28 -1.61 -17.22
C TRP A 68 23.61 -1.06 -16.73
N ARG A 69 24.52 -0.70 -17.64
CA ARG A 69 25.78 -0.04 -17.29
C ARG A 69 25.55 1.30 -16.59
N GLN A 70 24.62 2.13 -17.08
CA GLN A 70 24.30 3.42 -16.47
C GLN A 70 23.71 3.25 -15.06
N ASN A 71 22.82 2.27 -14.86
CA ASN A 71 22.20 2.01 -13.56
C ASN A 71 23.17 1.48 -12.50
N HIS A 72 24.27 0.85 -12.90
CA HIS A 72 25.26 0.24 -11.99
C HIS A 72 26.62 0.96 -11.99
N GLY A 73 26.73 2.08 -12.71
CA GLY A 73 27.95 2.91 -12.80
C GLY A 73 28.91 2.44 -13.90
N ASP A 74 29.27 1.15 -13.93
CA ASP A 74 30.14 0.57 -14.95
C ASP A 74 29.72 -0.86 -15.35
N ALA A 75 30.39 -1.41 -16.37
CA ALA A 75 30.07 -2.73 -16.90
C ALA A 75 30.44 -3.87 -15.93
N ALA A 76 31.48 -3.69 -15.10
CA ALA A 76 31.92 -4.69 -14.14
C ALA A 76 30.94 -4.82 -12.96
N ALA A 77 30.43 -3.69 -12.46
CA ALA A 77 29.40 -3.62 -11.45
C ALA A 77 28.05 -4.14 -11.97
N ALA A 78 27.70 -3.85 -13.24
CA ALA A 78 26.50 -4.40 -13.88
C ALA A 78 26.59 -5.93 -14.01
N LEU A 79 27.73 -6.47 -14.43
CA LEU A 79 27.95 -7.92 -14.53
C LEU A 79 27.94 -8.61 -13.16
N ALA A 80 28.43 -7.96 -12.10
CA ALA A 80 28.40 -8.50 -10.74
C ALA A 80 26.97 -8.64 -10.18
N ALA A 81 26.01 -7.86 -10.71
CA ALA A 81 24.60 -7.91 -10.34
C ALA A 81 23.77 -8.87 -11.23
N LEU A 82 24.33 -9.35 -12.34
CA LEU A 82 23.64 -10.24 -13.27
C LEU A 82 23.95 -11.70 -12.96
N ASP A 83 22.90 -12.52 -12.90
CA ASP A 83 23.06 -13.97 -12.89
C ASP A 83 23.46 -14.44 -14.30
N VAL A 84 24.68 -14.98 -14.41
CA VAL A 84 25.32 -15.42 -15.66
C VAL A 84 25.14 -16.92 -15.79
N PRO A 85 24.52 -17.42 -16.88
CA PRO A 85 24.32 -18.86 -17.06
C PRO A 85 25.64 -19.65 -16.97
N PRO A 86 25.63 -20.85 -16.35
CA PRO A 86 26.86 -21.62 -16.12
C PRO A 86 27.68 -21.92 -17.38
N ARG A 87 27.06 -22.17 -18.54
CA ARG A 87 27.81 -22.42 -19.79
C ARG A 87 28.44 -21.15 -20.34
N VAL A 88 27.72 -20.02 -20.31
CA VAL A 88 28.24 -18.71 -20.72
C VAL A 88 29.42 -18.32 -19.84
N LEU A 89 29.32 -18.57 -18.52
CA LEU A 89 30.40 -18.34 -17.57
C LEU A 89 31.60 -19.27 -17.80
N ALA A 90 31.36 -20.54 -18.14
CA ALA A 90 32.41 -21.50 -18.47
C ALA A 90 33.13 -21.15 -19.78
N ALA A 91 32.40 -20.71 -20.80
CA ALA A 91 32.94 -20.22 -22.06
C ALA A 91 33.79 -18.95 -21.84
N TRP A 92 33.25 -17.96 -21.11
CA TRP A 92 33.94 -16.70 -20.81
C TRP A 92 35.23 -16.89 -19.99
N ARG A 93 35.29 -17.92 -19.13
CA ARG A 93 36.48 -18.23 -18.33
C ARG A 93 37.55 -19.03 -19.09
N GLY A 94 37.30 -19.41 -20.34
CA GLY A 94 38.20 -20.22 -21.16
C GLY A 94 38.24 -21.68 -20.70
N HIS A 95 37.70 -22.58 -21.50
CA HIS A 95 37.78 -24.02 -21.24
C HIS A 95 39.24 -24.50 -21.32
N ARG A 96 39.82 -24.88 -20.16
CA ARG A 96 40.88 -25.90 -20.13
C ARG A 96 40.20 -27.27 -20.21
N SER A 97 40.48 -27.97 -21.30
CA SER A 97 40.31 -29.40 -21.64
C SER A 97 39.72 -30.38 -20.60
N HIS A 98 38.74 -31.15 -21.11
CA HIS A 98 38.00 -32.35 -20.68
C HIS A 98 38.39 -33.24 -19.46
N PRO A 99 37.40 -33.99 -18.90
CA PRO A 99 37.56 -34.92 -17.78
C PRO A 99 37.95 -36.34 -18.24
N SER A 100 38.73 -37.05 -17.41
CA SER A 100 38.75 -38.52 -17.40
C SER A 100 38.46 -39.02 -15.98
N SER A 101 37.26 -39.58 -15.82
CA SER A 101 36.88 -40.71 -14.96
C SER A 101 37.83 -41.13 -13.82
N ALA A 102 37.38 -40.96 -12.57
CA ALA A 102 37.38 -42.00 -11.54
C ALA A 102 36.43 -41.62 -10.40
N GLU A 103 35.78 -42.65 -9.88
CA GLU A 103 34.58 -42.70 -9.04
C GLU A 103 34.80 -42.42 -7.54
N THR A 104 33.78 -41.80 -6.94
CA THR A 104 33.10 -42.15 -5.68
C THR A 104 33.88 -42.15 -4.34
N LEU A 105 33.51 -41.27 -3.39
CA LEU A 105 32.68 -41.60 -2.19
C LEU A 105 32.59 -40.45 -1.15
N MET A 106 31.34 -40.16 -0.78
CA MET A 106 30.76 -39.78 0.53
C MET A 106 31.22 -38.54 1.34
N MET A 107 30.18 -37.76 1.71
CA MET A 107 30.08 -36.72 2.76
C MET A 107 30.34 -37.27 4.19
N PRO A 108 30.26 -36.52 5.33
CA PRO A 108 29.92 -35.10 5.54
C PRO A 108 30.75 -34.29 6.57
N VAL A 109 30.51 -32.97 6.52
CA VAL A 109 30.49 -31.93 7.57
C VAL A 109 30.63 -32.38 9.03
N SER A 110 31.52 -31.72 9.82
CA SER A 110 31.14 -31.02 11.07
C SER A 110 32.31 -30.57 11.98
N LYS A 111 32.21 -29.30 12.40
CA LYS A 111 32.67 -28.67 13.67
C LYS A 111 34.15 -28.28 13.85
N ARG A 112 34.35 -26.97 13.93
CA ARG A 112 35.40 -26.34 14.75
C ARG A 112 35.16 -26.66 16.24
N PRO A 113 36.24 -26.68 17.05
CA PRO A 113 36.39 -25.61 18.04
C PRO A 113 37.81 -25.01 18.08
N ARG A 114 37.89 -23.85 18.76
CA ARG A 114 39.07 -22.99 18.96
C ARG A 114 40.02 -23.55 20.06
N PRO A 115 40.93 -22.74 20.67
CA PRO A 115 42.38 -22.72 20.40
C PRO A 115 43.22 -23.12 21.63
N SER A 116 44.47 -23.57 21.48
CA SER A 116 45.48 -23.43 22.55
C SER A 116 46.88 -23.90 22.15
N SER A 117 47.85 -23.14 22.68
CA SER A 117 49.13 -23.57 23.27
C SER A 117 50.21 -24.22 22.38
N SER A 118 51.28 -23.42 22.20
CA SER A 118 52.70 -23.75 22.46
C SER A 118 53.27 -25.11 22.05
N GLY A 119 54.38 -25.06 21.30
CA GLY A 119 55.44 -26.05 21.47
C GLY A 119 56.15 -26.47 20.19
N ALA A 120 57.35 -25.91 20.01
CA ALA A 120 58.56 -26.54 19.47
C ALA A 120 58.61 -27.08 18.02
N ALA A 121 59.51 -26.44 17.25
CA ALA A 121 60.59 -27.03 16.46
C ALA A 121 60.31 -28.27 15.58
N LEU A 122 60.51 -28.14 14.27
CA LEU A 122 61.72 -28.65 13.61
C LEU A 122 61.82 -28.18 12.15
N SER A 123 63.06 -28.00 11.72
CA SER A 123 63.53 -27.54 10.41
C SER A 123 63.09 -28.44 9.25
N VAL A 124 63.03 -27.91 8.02
CA VAL A 124 63.88 -28.35 6.89
C VAL A 124 63.97 -27.22 5.86
N MET A 125 65.18 -27.07 5.32
CA MET A 125 65.70 -26.10 4.36
C MET A 125 64.98 -26.06 2.99
N GLY A 126 65.10 -24.92 2.31
CA GLY A 126 64.87 -24.81 0.87
C GLY A 126 65.18 -23.39 0.36
N ALA A 127 66.30 -23.24 -0.34
CA ALA A 127 66.95 -22.00 -0.71
C ALA A 127 66.29 -21.20 -1.86
N GLY A 128 66.62 -19.91 -1.93
CA GLY A 128 66.93 -19.25 -3.20
C GLY A 128 66.17 -17.97 -3.53
N GLY A 129 66.89 -16.83 -3.58
CA GLY A 129 66.54 -15.71 -4.46
C GLY A 129 66.54 -14.31 -3.86
N MET A 130 67.69 -13.82 -3.38
CA MET A 130 67.92 -12.38 -3.13
C MET A 130 68.19 -11.65 -4.45
N ALA A 131 67.47 -10.56 -4.69
CA ALA A 131 67.81 -9.52 -5.66
C ALA A 131 68.79 -8.50 -5.02
N PRO A 132 69.64 -7.80 -5.79
CA PRO A 132 70.75 -7.01 -5.24
C PRO A 132 70.27 -5.66 -4.68
N SER A 133 70.71 -5.35 -3.45
CA SER A 133 70.56 -4.03 -2.82
C SER A 133 71.53 -2.99 -3.41
N PRO A 134 71.16 -1.70 -3.43
CA PRO A 134 72.04 -0.63 -3.92
C PRO A 134 73.20 -0.38 -2.93
N VAL A 135 74.35 0.00 -3.50
CA VAL A 135 75.63 0.21 -2.82
C VAL A 135 75.51 1.28 -1.74
N MET A 136 75.72 0.89 -0.47
CA MET A 136 75.89 1.81 0.66
C MET A 136 77.35 2.29 0.71
N THR A 137 77.57 3.59 0.61
CA THR A 137 78.87 4.22 0.91
C THR A 137 79.18 4.08 2.40
N GLN A 138 80.35 3.52 2.74
CA GLN A 138 80.82 3.43 4.13
C GLN A 138 81.02 4.84 4.70
N SER A 139 80.14 5.25 5.62
CA SER A 139 80.22 6.52 6.35
C SER A 139 81.32 6.44 7.43
N PRO A 140 82.10 7.51 7.70
CA PRO A 140 83.04 7.55 8.82
C PRO A 140 82.37 7.57 10.20
N ASP A 141 81.04 7.70 10.25
CA ASP A 141 80.25 7.73 11.49
C ASP A 141 79.85 6.31 11.94
N ARG A 142 80.44 5.84 13.04
CA ARG A 142 80.27 4.46 13.57
C ARG A 142 78.84 4.04 13.93
N LYS A 143 77.92 5.00 14.16
CA LYS A 143 76.55 4.71 14.63
C LYS A 143 75.49 4.75 13.52
N TYR A 144 75.58 5.71 12.60
CA TYR A 144 74.58 5.91 11.55
C TYR A 144 75.18 5.72 10.16
N VAL A 145 74.73 4.69 9.46
CA VAL A 145 75.07 4.49 8.05
C VAL A 145 74.08 5.28 7.20
N LEU A 146 74.57 6.37 6.59
CA LEU A 146 73.74 7.29 5.81
C LEU A 146 73.29 6.66 4.49
N GLY A 147 72.01 6.79 4.17
CA GLY A 147 71.35 6.30 2.97
C GLY A 147 70.84 7.42 2.06
N ALA A 148 69.73 7.16 1.36
CA ALA A 148 69.16 8.10 0.40
C ALA A 148 68.58 9.35 1.06
N GLU A 149 68.62 10.48 0.35
CA GLU A 149 67.92 11.70 0.76
C GLU A 149 66.41 11.51 0.56
N LEU A 150 65.64 11.76 1.62
CA LEU A 150 64.19 11.60 1.66
C LEU A 150 63.46 12.89 1.32
N GLY A 151 64.11 14.03 1.55
CA GLY A 151 63.59 15.35 1.18
C GLY A 151 64.52 16.49 1.60
N ARG A 152 64.49 17.59 0.86
CA ARG A 152 65.28 18.80 1.12
C ARG A 152 64.36 19.99 1.42
N GLY A 153 64.61 20.69 2.52
CA GLY A 153 63.98 21.96 2.88
C GLY A 153 64.96 23.14 2.84
N GLY A 154 64.46 24.35 3.10
CA GLY A 154 65.26 25.58 3.01
C GLY A 154 66.36 25.76 4.07
N ILE A 155 66.26 25.05 5.21
CA ILE A 155 67.23 25.13 6.33
C ILE A 155 67.88 23.78 6.68
N GLY A 156 67.53 22.71 5.96
CA GLY A 156 67.97 21.36 6.31
C GLY A 156 67.53 20.28 5.32
N ARG A 157 68.14 19.10 5.40
CA ARG A 157 67.80 17.91 4.60
C ARG A 157 67.40 16.75 5.50
N VAL A 158 66.48 15.91 5.06
CA VAL A 158 66.11 14.66 5.72
C VAL A 158 66.70 13.52 4.92
N ILE A 159 67.49 12.68 5.57
CA ILE A 159 68.09 11.49 4.95
C ILE A 159 67.66 10.23 5.70
N GLU A 160 67.59 9.13 4.98
CA GLU A 160 67.47 7.82 5.59
C GLU A 160 68.82 7.42 6.19
N ALA A 161 68.82 6.78 7.36
CA ALA A 161 70.02 6.20 7.92
C ALA A 161 69.71 4.88 8.61
N PHE A 162 70.67 3.96 8.59
CA PHE A 162 70.62 2.74 9.38
C PHE A 162 71.37 2.95 10.70
N ASP A 163 70.65 2.86 11.81
CA ASP A 163 71.19 2.87 13.17
C ASP A 163 71.82 1.49 13.44
N SER A 164 73.14 1.42 13.42
CA SER A 164 73.89 0.15 13.58
C SER A 164 73.86 -0.38 15.01
N ASP A 165 73.62 0.47 16.01
CA ASP A 165 73.56 0.04 17.41
C ASP A 165 72.20 -0.62 17.72
N LEU A 166 71.13 -0.10 17.12
CA LEU A 166 69.74 -0.56 17.33
C LEU A 166 69.18 -1.40 16.17
N GLU A 167 70.01 -1.69 15.16
CA GLU A 167 69.68 -2.46 13.95
C GLU A 167 68.35 -2.05 13.29
N ARG A 168 68.17 -0.75 13.06
CA ARG A 168 66.92 -0.21 12.52
C ARG A 168 67.13 0.98 11.58
N THR A 169 66.21 1.15 10.64
CA THR A 169 66.17 2.33 9.78
C THR A 169 65.50 3.51 10.48
N VAL A 170 66.16 4.66 10.47
CA VAL A 170 65.70 5.94 11.02
C VAL A 170 65.73 7.04 9.95
N ALA A 171 65.03 8.14 10.20
CA ALA A 171 65.19 9.36 9.44
C ALA A 171 66.06 10.34 10.23
N LEU A 172 67.11 10.89 9.62
CA LEU A 172 67.94 11.94 10.18
C LEU A 172 67.57 13.28 9.52
N LYS A 173 67.00 14.21 10.28
CA LYS A 173 66.89 15.62 9.88
C LYS A 173 68.24 16.26 10.18
N LEU A 174 68.85 16.94 9.22
CA LEU A 174 70.17 17.58 9.30
C LEU A 174 70.04 19.07 8.97
N VAL A 175 70.81 19.91 9.66
CA VAL A 175 70.95 21.34 9.31
C VAL A 175 72.10 21.49 8.31
N LEU A 176 71.91 22.33 7.28
CA LEU A 176 72.97 22.64 6.30
C LEU A 176 74.10 23.45 6.96
N GLU A 177 75.34 23.24 6.50
CA GLU A 177 76.57 23.81 7.09
C GLU A 177 76.56 25.35 7.19
N ASP A 178 75.88 26.03 6.25
CA ASP A 178 75.78 27.50 6.16
C ASP A 178 74.55 28.10 6.88
N ALA A 179 73.84 27.34 7.70
CA ALA A 179 72.64 27.84 8.37
C ALA A 179 72.99 28.90 9.45
N PRO A 180 72.21 30.00 9.57
CA PRO A 180 72.41 31.01 10.59
C PRO A 180 72.24 30.43 12.00
N ALA A 181 72.96 31.00 12.98
CA ALA A 181 72.98 30.50 14.37
C ALA A 181 71.57 30.39 14.98
N GLU A 182 70.68 31.32 14.67
CA GLU A 182 69.29 31.31 15.10
C GLU A 182 68.50 30.11 14.54
N ALA A 183 68.81 29.65 13.32
CA ALA A 183 68.19 28.47 12.72
C ALA A 183 68.67 27.18 13.40
N LEU A 184 69.94 27.11 13.79
CA LEU A 184 70.51 25.98 14.53
C LEU A 184 69.91 25.85 15.94
N GLU A 185 69.71 26.97 16.64
CA GLU A 185 69.05 26.99 17.95
C GLU A 185 67.59 26.52 17.85
N ARG A 186 66.84 27.02 16.86
CA ARG A 186 65.47 26.57 16.58
C ARG A 186 65.40 25.08 16.25
N PHE A 187 66.36 24.58 15.47
CA PHE A 187 66.45 23.17 15.12
C PHE A 187 66.68 22.26 16.34
N ARG A 188 67.59 22.64 17.24
CA ARG A 188 67.81 21.91 18.51
C ARG A 188 66.60 21.98 19.44
N TRP A 189 65.91 23.13 19.45
CA TRP A 189 64.67 23.30 20.20
C TRP A 189 63.57 22.37 19.69
N GLU A 190 63.37 22.30 18.36
CA GLU A 190 62.39 21.40 17.71
C GLU A 190 62.61 19.93 18.14
N GLY A 191 63.84 19.43 18.04
CA GLY A 191 64.17 18.06 18.45
C GLY A 191 63.90 17.80 19.93
N ARG A 192 64.21 18.75 20.81
CA ARG A 192 63.97 18.64 22.26
C ARG A 192 62.49 18.71 22.64
N VAL A 193 61.71 19.56 21.98
CA VAL A 193 60.26 19.67 22.24
C VAL A 193 59.57 18.41 21.75
N THR A 194 59.86 17.95 20.54
CA THR A 194 59.28 16.73 19.97
C THR A 194 59.67 15.50 20.80
N GLY A 195 60.92 15.40 21.24
CA GLY A 195 61.39 14.31 22.09
C GLY A 195 60.75 14.25 23.49
N ARG A 196 60.05 15.30 23.94
CA ARG A 196 59.26 15.28 25.19
C ARG A 196 57.82 14.80 24.98
N LEU A 197 57.40 14.61 23.72
CA LEU A 197 56.03 14.28 23.37
C LEU A 197 55.94 12.81 22.96
N GLU A 198 55.60 11.96 23.92
CA GLU A 198 55.39 10.52 23.70
C GLU A 198 53.90 10.23 23.48
N HIS A 199 53.49 10.15 22.21
CA HIS A 199 52.10 9.87 21.83
C HIS A 199 52.05 9.10 20.50
N PRO A 200 51.12 8.14 20.30
CA PRO A 200 51.01 7.38 19.05
C PRO A 200 50.78 8.24 17.79
N ASN A 201 50.27 9.46 17.96
CA ASN A 201 50.04 10.42 16.87
C ASN A 201 51.10 11.52 16.73
N ILE A 202 52.24 11.40 17.39
CA ILE A 202 53.36 12.34 17.28
C ILE A 202 54.60 11.54 16.88
N VAL A 203 55.38 12.07 15.93
CA VAL A 203 56.60 11.38 15.49
C VAL A 203 57.60 11.23 16.65
N PRO A 204 58.05 10.00 16.98
CA PRO A 204 59.01 9.83 18.06
C PRO A 204 60.41 10.27 17.60
N VAL A 205 61.04 11.12 18.42
CA VAL A 205 62.45 11.50 18.30
C VAL A 205 63.28 10.59 19.18
N HIS A 206 64.33 10.01 18.60
CA HIS A 206 65.21 9.06 19.25
C HIS A 206 66.47 9.70 19.81
N GLU A 207 67.04 10.67 19.09
CA GLU A 207 68.29 11.33 19.50
C GLU A 207 68.42 12.72 18.87
N VAL A 208 69.12 13.61 19.56
CA VAL A 208 69.65 14.86 18.99
C VAL A 208 71.16 14.83 19.19
N GLY A 209 71.93 14.95 18.11
CA GLY A 209 73.37 14.78 18.14
C GLY A 209 74.10 15.64 17.12
N ILE A 210 75.41 15.41 17.01
CA ILE A 210 76.29 16.02 16.00
C ILE A 210 76.97 14.86 15.29
N LEU A 211 76.92 14.83 13.96
CA LEU A 211 77.64 13.83 13.18
C LEU A 211 79.16 14.05 13.33
N PRO A 212 79.93 13.07 13.85
CA PRO A 212 81.37 13.23 14.07
C PRO A 212 82.15 13.68 12.84
N ALA A 213 81.81 13.15 11.66
CA ALA A 213 82.48 13.40 10.39
C ALA A 213 82.17 14.77 9.77
N THR A 214 80.89 15.18 9.73
CA THR A 214 80.45 16.41 9.03
C THR A 214 80.22 17.60 9.97
N LYS A 215 80.22 17.37 11.29
CA LYS A 215 79.83 18.36 12.32
C LYS A 215 78.40 18.91 12.18
N GLU A 216 77.59 18.35 11.29
CA GLU A 216 76.19 18.72 11.13
C GLU A 216 75.38 18.28 12.38
N VAL A 217 74.52 19.16 12.89
CA VAL A 217 73.58 18.82 13.96
C VAL A 217 72.44 18.00 13.34
N PHE A 218 72.12 16.87 13.96
CA PHE A 218 71.04 15.99 13.51
C PHE A 218 69.97 15.75 14.58
N VAL A 219 68.76 15.47 14.12
CA VAL A 219 67.68 14.89 14.93
C VAL A 219 67.30 13.55 14.29
N ALA A 220 67.52 12.45 15.02
CA ALA A 220 67.14 11.12 14.61
C ALA A 220 65.69 10.83 15.05
N MET A 221 64.84 10.41 14.12
CA MET A 221 63.43 10.13 14.36
C MET A 221 62.96 8.88 13.62
N LYS A 222 61.75 8.40 13.92
CA LYS A 222 61.17 7.23 13.22
C LYS A 222 61.12 7.49 11.72
N ARG A 223 61.59 6.51 10.93
CA ARG A 223 61.35 6.48 9.48
C ARG A 223 59.88 6.18 9.22
N ILE A 224 59.17 7.16 8.68
CA ILE A 224 57.77 7.01 8.30
C ILE A 224 57.70 6.61 6.82
N HIS A 225 56.97 5.53 6.52
CA HIS A 225 56.63 5.10 5.17
C HIS A 225 55.16 5.43 4.93
N GLY A 226 54.85 6.23 3.92
CA GLY A 226 53.50 6.71 3.66
C GLY A 226 53.44 8.03 2.90
N ARG A 227 52.25 8.63 2.87
CA ARG A 227 51.96 9.92 2.20
C ARG A 227 51.59 10.98 3.22
N ASP A 228 51.87 12.25 2.92
CA ASP A 228 51.36 13.35 3.73
C ASP A 228 49.84 13.55 3.53
N MET A 229 49.15 14.14 4.50
CA MET A 229 47.70 14.30 4.45
C MET A 229 47.25 15.20 3.29
N LEU A 230 48.08 16.13 2.81
CA LEU A 230 47.75 16.96 1.65
C LEU A 230 47.62 16.10 0.38
N GLN A 231 48.58 15.19 0.17
CA GLN A 231 48.55 14.22 -0.93
C GLN A 231 47.34 13.28 -0.81
N VAL A 232 47.00 12.84 0.40
CA VAL A 232 45.86 11.96 0.66
C VAL A 232 44.53 12.67 0.40
N ILE A 233 44.36 13.92 0.83
CA ILE A 233 43.15 14.70 0.56
C ILE A 233 42.95 14.87 -0.95
N ARG A 234 44.01 15.15 -1.70
CA ARG A 234 43.94 15.31 -3.17
C ARG A 234 43.60 14.01 -3.90
N ASP A 235 43.91 12.87 -3.30
CA ASP A 235 43.59 11.54 -3.84
C ASP A 235 42.15 11.14 -3.50
N ARG A 236 41.24 11.42 -4.43
CA ARG A 236 39.79 11.14 -4.28
C ARG A 236 39.43 9.66 -4.16
N SER A 237 40.37 8.73 -4.28
CA SER A 237 40.13 7.31 -4.00
C SER A 237 39.93 7.02 -2.50
N TRP A 238 40.38 7.93 -1.62
CA TRP A 238 40.21 7.77 -0.17
C TRP A 238 38.77 8.03 0.27
N LYS A 239 38.26 7.15 1.14
CA LYS A 239 36.92 7.29 1.71
C LYS A 239 36.90 8.49 2.68
N PRO A 240 35.93 9.42 2.57
CA PRO A 240 35.83 10.59 3.47
C PRO A 240 35.86 10.23 4.96
N ARG A 241 35.21 9.13 5.35
CA ARG A 241 35.24 8.62 6.73
C ARG A 241 36.66 8.37 7.25
N ARG A 242 37.55 7.82 6.41
CA ARG A 242 38.93 7.53 6.81
C ARG A 242 39.74 8.82 7.01
N LEU A 243 39.47 9.85 6.23
CA LEU A 243 40.06 11.19 6.41
C LEU A 243 39.61 11.83 7.72
N VAL A 244 38.31 11.71 8.06
CA VAL A 244 37.77 12.22 9.34
C VAL A 244 38.31 11.43 10.54
N GLU A 245 38.48 10.11 10.43
CA GLU A 245 39.15 9.29 11.45
C GLU A 245 40.61 9.73 11.65
N ALA A 246 41.36 9.95 10.55
CA ALA A 246 42.72 10.46 10.63
C ALA A 246 42.76 11.88 11.23
N PHE A 247 41.81 12.74 10.90
CA PHE A 247 41.67 14.08 11.48
C PHE A 247 41.46 14.04 13.00
N ARG A 248 40.61 13.12 13.48
CA ARG A 248 40.44 12.88 14.92
C ARG A 248 41.77 12.49 15.57
N ASP A 249 42.53 11.60 14.95
CA ASP A 249 43.83 11.14 15.47
C ASP A 249 44.84 12.31 15.56
N VAL A 250 44.81 13.24 14.60
CA VAL A 250 45.57 14.51 14.68
C VAL A 250 45.09 15.37 15.85
N CYS A 251 43.77 15.52 16.04
CA CYS A 251 43.22 16.28 17.17
C CYS A 251 43.64 15.67 18.53
N GLN A 252 43.69 14.34 18.64
CA GLN A 252 44.17 13.64 19.84
C GLN A 252 45.67 13.90 20.10
N GLY A 253 46.50 13.83 19.06
CA GLY A 253 47.92 14.20 19.16
C GLY A 253 48.12 15.65 19.63
N MET A 254 47.36 16.59 19.08
CA MET A 254 47.40 17.99 19.51
C MET A 254 46.87 18.20 20.92
N ALA A 255 45.82 17.49 21.33
CA ALA A 255 45.29 17.56 22.69
C ALA A 255 46.35 17.12 23.72
N TYR A 256 47.10 16.06 23.41
CA TYR A 256 48.21 15.62 24.23
C TYR A 256 49.32 16.68 24.30
N ALA A 257 49.73 17.26 23.18
CA ALA A 257 50.74 18.33 23.15
C ALA A 257 50.30 19.56 23.98
N HIS A 258 49.03 19.98 23.85
CA HIS A 258 48.44 21.06 24.64
C HIS A 258 48.46 20.75 26.14
N SER A 259 48.21 19.50 26.54
CA SER A 259 48.31 19.07 27.95
C SER A 259 49.73 19.15 28.52
N LYS A 260 50.75 19.09 27.65
CA LYS A 260 52.16 19.29 27.99
C LYS A 260 52.59 20.76 27.86
N GLY A 261 51.64 21.66 27.60
CA GLY A 261 51.89 23.08 27.43
C GLY A 261 52.60 23.41 26.12
N VAL A 262 52.51 22.59 25.08
CA VAL A 262 53.19 22.82 23.79
C VAL A 262 52.15 23.22 22.73
N VAL A 263 52.36 24.34 22.05
CA VAL A 263 51.54 24.83 20.92
C VAL A 263 52.33 24.70 19.62
N HIS A 264 51.74 24.16 18.54
CA HIS A 264 52.44 23.82 17.29
C HIS A 264 52.72 25.02 16.37
N ARG A 265 51.72 25.87 16.12
CA ARG A 265 51.80 27.15 15.37
C ARG A 265 52.07 27.10 13.86
N ASP A 266 52.43 25.96 13.28
CA ASP A 266 52.44 25.71 11.82
C ASP A 266 51.74 24.39 11.45
N LEU A 267 50.56 24.13 12.02
CA LEU A 267 49.83 22.91 11.73
C LEU A 267 49.13 23.01 10.36
N LYS A 268 49.39 22.03 9.48
CA LYS A 268 48.84 21.95 8.11
C LYS A 268 48.86 20.50 7.62
N PRO A 269 48.11 20.12 6.55
CA PRO A 269 48.07 18.73 6.08
C PRO A 269 49.43 18.17 5.67
N ALA A 270 50.34 19.00 5.13
CA ALA A 270 51.70 18.57 4.79
C ALA A 270 52.56 18.19 6.02
N ASN A 271 52.16 18.59 7.23
CA ASN A 271 52.82 18.27 8.50
C ASN A 271 52.15 17.07 9.21
N VAL A 272 51.30 16.32 8.51
CA VAL A 272 50.67 15.10 9.01
C VAL A 272 50.96 13.95 8.04
N MET A 273 51.61 12.90 8.53
CA MET A 273 51.93 11.71 7.74
C MET A 273 50.92 10.60 8.01
N LEU A 274 50.41 9.97 6.95
CA LEU A 274 49.60 8.75 7.01
C LEU A 274 50.44 7.58 6.52
N GLY A 275 50.74 6.64 7.41
CA GLY A 275 51.57 5.48 7.08
C GLY A 275 50.78 4.28 6.56
N ASP A 276 51.50 3.35 5.94
CA ASP A 276 50.92 2.20 5.21
C ASP A 276 50.08 1.26 6.09
N PHE A 277 50.34 1.25 7.40
CA PHE A 277 49.63 0.42 8.39
C PHE A 277 48.56 1.19 9.16
N GLY A 278 48.16 2.37 8.67
CA GLY A 278 47.06 3.17 9.24
C GLY A 278 47.46 4.13 10.36
N GLU A 279 48.76 4.27 10.63
CA GLU A 279 49.31 5.27 11.55
C GLU A 279 49.11 6.71 11.05
N VAL A 280 48.89 7.64 11.97
CA VAL A 280 48.71 9.07 11.68
C VAL A 280 49.66 9.83 12.59
N LEU A 281 50.68 10.48 12.03
CA LEU A 281 51.79 11.08 12.79
C LEU A 281 51.94 12.56 12.45
N ILE A 282 51.89 13.41 13.48
CA ILE A 282 52.22 14.84 13.37
C ILE A 282 53.74 14.99 13.35
N VAL A 283 54.23 15.72 12.36
CA VAL A 283 55.65 16.00 12.12
C VAL A 283 55.91 17.52 12.11
N ASP A 284 57.20 17.90 12.15
CA ASP A 284 57.71 19.27 11.95
C ASP A 284 57.24 20.32 12.98
N TRP A 285 57.86 20.28 14.17
CA TRP A 285 57.55 21.15 15.31
C TRP A 285 58.36 22.46 15.32
N GLY A 286 58.86 22.89 14.16
CA GLY A 286 59.88 23.95 14.03
C GLY A 286 59.46 25.34 14.54
N LEU A 287 58.16 25.59 14.73
CA LEU A 287 57.62 26.83 15.32
C LEU A 287 56.99 26.62 16.72
N ALA A 288 57.16 25.44 17.31
CA ALA A 288 56.47 25.08 18.54
C ALA A 288 56.94 25.91 19.75
N ARG A 289 56.00 26.27 20.63
CA ARG A 289 56.24 27.09 21.83
C ARG A 289 55.77 26.37 23.09
N ALA A 290 56.62 26.35 24.12
CA ALA A 290 56.23 25.93 25.47
C ALA A 290 55.53 27.08 26.22
N LEU A 291 54.35 26.81 26.77
CA LEU A 291 53.59 27.71 27.61
C LEU A 291 54.25 27.77 29.00
N GLY A 292 54.65 28.97 29.44
CA GLY A 292 55.24 29.20 30.76
C GLY A 292 56.75 29.48 30.79
N THR A 293 57.49 29.26 29.69
CA THR A 293 58.86 29.79 29.57
C THR A 293 58.82 31.27 29.20
N LYS A 294 59.21 32.15 30.14
CA LYS A 294 59.65 33.52 29.81
C LYS A 294 61.01 33.42 29.11
N GLU A 295 61.02 32.93 27.89
CA GLU A 295 62.21 33.04 27.05
C GLU A 295 62.31 34.49 26.57
N SER A 296 63.51 35.04 26.74
CA SER A 296 63.87 36.44 26.49
C SER A 296 63.35 36.91 25.13
N THR A 297 62.30 37.72 25.13
CA THR A 297 62.13 38.70 24.07
C THR A 297 63.37 39.59 24.12
N ARG A 298 64.36 39.31 23.27
CA ARG A 298 65.27 40.37 22.81
C ARG A 298 64.35 41.45 22.24
N ARG A 299 64.14 42.48 23.05
CA ARG A 299 63.49 43.74 22.68
C ARG A 299 64.09 44.22 21.36
N VAL A 300 63.41 43.97 20.25
CA VAL A 300 63.38 44.97 19.19
C VAL A 300 62.36 45.99 19.67
N ARG A 301 62.86 47.04 20.34
CA ARG A 301 62.03 48.22 20.63
C ARG A 301 61.48 48.72 19.28
N PRO A 302 60.17 48.96 19.13
CA PRO A 302 59.73 49.93 18.14
C PRO A 302 60.37 51.25 18.59
N ARG A 303 61.29 51.79 17.79
CA ARG A 303 61.83 53.12 18.06
C ARG A 303 60.65 54.08 17.89
N ALA A 304 60.17 54.61 19.00
CA ALA A 304 59.18 55.67 19.01
C ALA A 304 59.66 56.80 18.08
N THR A 305 58.93 57.03 17.00
CA THR A 305 58.81 58.37 16.42
C THR A 305 57.33 58.70 16.39
N THR A 306 56.94 59.49 17.38
CA THR A 306 55.72 60.29 17.37
C THR A 306 55.69 61.13 16.09
N ARG A 307 54.83 60.78 15.13
CA ARG A 307 54.26 61.79 14.23
C ARG A 307 52.83 61.45 13.86
N LYS A 308 51.92 62.25 14.43
CA LYS A 308 50.51 62.39 14.09
C LYS A 308 50.24 62.15 12.59
N MET A 309 49.35 61.21 12.28
CA MET A 309 48.63 61.20 11.00
C MET A 309 47.66 62.40 10.97
N ARG A 310 48.03 63.46 10.24
CA ARG A 310 47.07 64.35 9.58
C ARG A 310 46.74 63.73 8.21
N LYS A 311 45.47 63.83 7.85
CA LYS A 311 44.90 63.61 6.51
C LYS A 311 45.70 64.35 5.43
N LEU A 312 45.85 63.76 4.24
CA LEU A 312 45.21 64.21 2.99
C LEU A 312 45.72 63.40 1.78
N ASP A 313 44.76 62.96 0.96
CA ASP A 313 44.63 63.05 -0.51
C ASP A 313 45.89 63.19 -1.40
N GLY A 314 45.85 62.48 -2.54
CA GLY A 314 46.49 62.94 -3.79
C GLY A 314 47.47 61.95 -4.43
N ALA A 315 47.22 61.64 -5.70
CA ALA A 315 47.93 60.68 -6.53
C ALA A 315 49.42 60.98 -6.77
N SER A 316 50.25 59.93 -6.90
CA SER A 316 51.28 59.76 -7.95
C SER A 316 52.28 58.63 -7.59
N SER A 317 52.16 57.52 -8.32
CA SER A 317 53.25 56.80 -9.00
C SER A 317 54.57 56.45 -8.27
N ARG A 318 54.81 55.13 -8.27
CA ARG A 318 56.10 54.39 -8.41
C ARG A 318 56.87 53.98 -7.15
N SER A 319 56.64 52.71 -6.80
CA SER A 319 57.60 51.61 -6.70
C SER A 319 58.85 51.75 -5.83
N SER A 320 59.11 50.67 -5.11
CA SER A 320 60.39 50.21 -4.56
C SER A 320 60.90 50.94 -3.31
N LYS A 321 60.60 50.33 -2.15
CA LYS A 321 61.51 50.13 -0.99
C LYS A 321 60.70 49.65 0.22
N LEU A 322 60.28 48.39 0.19
CA LEU A 322 59.98 47.57 1.37
C LEU A 322 60.57 46.19 1.08
N THR A 323 61.89 46.13 0.96
CA THR A 323 62.65 44.87 0.83
C THR A 323 63.19 44.45 2.20
N MET A 324 62.93 43.18 2.50
CA MET A 324 63.76 42.26 3.28
C MET A 324 64.10 42.68 4.71
N GLU A 325 63.17 42.39 5.62
CA GLU A 325 63.44 41.85 6.98
C GLU A 325 62.09 41.75 7.72
N GLY A 326 61.38 40.64 7.51
CA GLY A 326 60.06 40.41 8.09
C GLY A 326 59.40 39.20 7.46
N GLN A 327 60.04 38.03 7.59
CA GLN A 327 59.50 36.76 7.12
C GLN A 327 58.11 36.54 7.75
N VAL A 328 57.08 36.46 6.91
CA VAL A 328 55.80 35.86 7.28
C VAL A 328 56.10 34.43 7.74
N LEU A 329 56.01 34.16 9.04
CA LEU A 329 56.26 32.85 9.63
C LEU A 329 55.02 31.97 9.44
N GLY A 330 55.11 30.95 8.58
CA GLY A 330 54.09 29.91 8.39
C GLY A 330 53.46 29.87 6.98
N THR A 331 52.59 28.89 6.73
CA THR A 331 51.81 28.78 5.48
C THR A 331 50.49 29.57 5.60
N PRO A 332 50.27 30.68 4.87
CA PRO A 332 49.16 31.61 5.10
C PRO A 332 47.75 30.98 5.12
N SER A 333 47.52 29.93 4.33
CA SER A 333 46.21 29.28 4.16
C SER A 333 45.66 28.56 5.40
N TYR A 334 46.51 28.24 6.38
CA TYR A 334 46.10 27.59 7.64
C TYR A 334 46.34 28.49 8.87
N MET A 335 46.81 29.72 8.63
CA MET A 335 47.23 30.63 9.68
C MET A 335 46.02 31.20 10.42
N PRO A 336 45.99 31.19 11.76
CA PRO A 336 44.91 31.83 12.51
C PRO A 336 45.01 33.36 12.50
N PRO A 337 43.88 34.09 12.67
CA PRO A 337 43.84 35.55 12.63
C PRO A 337 44.84 36.26 13.55
N GLU A 338 45.04 35.76 14.77
CA GLU A 338 46.01 36.32 15.72
C GLU A 338 47.47 36.19 15.23
N GLN A 339 47.82 35.13 14.49
CA GLN A 339 49.14 35.01 13.86
C GLN A 339 49.25 35.91 12.62
N ALA A 340 48.20 35.99 11.82
CA ALA A 340 48.12 36.87 10.65
C ALA A 340 48.27 38.36 11.01
N LEU A 341 47.78 38.77 12.18
CA LEU A 341 47.90 40.13 12.72
C LEU A 341 49.23 40.39 13.48
N GLY A 342 50.08 39.38 13.64
CA GLY A 342 51.34 39.50 14.39
C GLY A 342 51.16 39.60 15.91
N LEU A 343 49.99 39.22 16.45
CA LEU A 343 49.66 39.23 17.88
C LEU A 343 50.24 37.99 18.57
N LEU A 344 51.57 37.83 18.54
CA LEU A 344 52.26 36.62 19.01
C LEU A 344 52.07 36.32 20.50
N GLU A 345 51.71 37.32 21.31
CA GLU A 345 51.38 37.16 22.73
C GLU A 345 49.99 36.56 22.95
N GLU A 346 49.09 36.67 21.97
CA GLU A 346 47.75 36.10 22.01
C GLU A 346 47.68 34.67 21.46
N VAL A 347 48.76 34.13 20.90
CA VAL A 347 48.79 32.76 20.36
C VAL A 347 48.78 31.73 21.50
N ASP A 348 47.78 30.85 21.52
CA ASP A 348 47.64 29.75 22.49
C ASP A 348 47.11 28.48 21.81
N GLN A 349 46.70 27.48 22.60
CA GLN A 349 46.15 26.22 22.08
C GLN A 349 44.95 26.40 21.13
N ARG A 350 44.19 27.49 21.22
CA ARG A 350 43.05 27.78 20.33
C ARG A 350 43.48 28.28 18.95
N SER A 351 44.74 28.69 18.80
CA SER A 351 45.36 28.99 17.52
C SER A 351 45.57 27.70 16.71
N ASP A 352 46.01 26.61 17.37
CA ASP A 352 46.09 25.29 16.73
C ASP A 352 44.69 24.72 16.42
N VAL A 353 43.67 25.00 17.25
CA VAL A 353 42.27 24.62 16.96
C VAL A 353 41.78 25.24 15.64
N TYR A 354 42.15 26.49 15.35
CA TYR A 354 41.82 27.11 14.06
C TYR A 354 42.51 26.40 12.90
N ALA A 355 43.80 26.08 13.05
CA ALA A 355 44.54 25.35 12.03
C ALA A 355 43.96 23.94 11.78
N LEU A 356 43.54 23.24 12.85
CA LEU A 356 42.76 22.00 12.75
C LEU A 356 41.44 22.22 12.01
N GLY A 357 40.72 23.30 12.30
CA GLY A 357 39.51 23.70 11.57
C GLY A 357 39.76 23.90 10.06
N ALA A 358 40.91 24.49 9.70
CA ALA A 358 41.32 24.68 8.31
C ALA A 358 41.64 23.35 7.61
N ILE A 359 42.28 22.41 8.32
CA ILE A 359 42.51 21.04 7.82
C ILE A 359 41.17 20.33 7.59
N LEU A 360 40.23 20.41 8.54
CA LEU A 360 38.90 19.81 8.38
C LEU A 360 38.14 20.43 7.21
N TYR A 361 38.23 21.75 7.03
CA TYR A 361 37.65 22.45 5.89
C TYR A 361 38.17 21.89 4.56
N GLU A 362 39.48 21.68 4.47
CA GLU A 362 40.10 21.11 3.27
C GLU A 362 39.74 19.63 3.06
N ILE A 363 39.56 18.85 4.13
CA ILE A 363 39.02 17.49 4.03
C ILE A 363 37.60 17.50 3.45
N LEU A 364 36.77 18.49 3.83
CA LEU A 364 35.37 18.59 3.38
C LEU A 364 35.22 19.16 1.97
N THR A 365 36.14 20.03 1.54
CA THR A 365 36.01 20.80 0.29
C THR A 365 37.07 20.51 -0.76
N PHE A 366 38.12 19.77 -0.40
CA PHE A 366 39.36 19.57 -1.18
C PHE A 366 40.17 20.85 -1.46
N GLN A 367 39.87 21.95 -0.75
CA GLN A 367 40.54 23.25 -0.88
C GLN A 367 40.68 23.90 0.50
N PRO A 368 41.75 24.65 0.79
CA PRO A 368 41.85 25.35 2.06
C PRO A 368 40.80 26.47 2.19
N PRO A 369 40.53 26.99 3.41
CA PRO A 369 39.55 28.06 3.63
C PRO A 369 39.78 29.33 2.80
N PHE A 370 41.05 29.68 2.63
CA PHE A 370 41.50 30.84 1.87
C PHE A 370 42.76 30.48 1.07
N GLU A 371 42.74 30.79 -0.23
CA GLU A 371 43.84 30.54 -1.16
C GLU A 371 43.94 31.71 -2.14
N ASP A 372 45.15 32.25 -2.30
CA ASP A 372 45.46 33.29 -3.28
C ASP A 372 46.94 33.20 -3.67
N PRO A 373 47.31 33.46 -4.95
CA PRO A 373 48.72 33.50 -5.37
C PRO A 373 49.57 34.51 -4.59
N ASN A 374 48.97 35.56 -4.02
CA ASN A 374 49.63 36.52 -3.17
C ASN A 374 49.42 36.19 -1.68
N PRO A 375 50.48 35.78 -0.94
CA PRO A 375 50.42 35.50 0.49
C PRO A 375 49.78 36.61 1.34
N TRP A 376 49.97 37.88 0.96
CA TRP A 376 49.39 39.02 1.68
C TRP A 376 47.88 39.11 1.54
N GLU A 377 47.34 38.65 0.41
CA GLU A 377 45.90 38.63 0.18
C GLU A 377 45.24 37.53 1.02
N VAL A 378 45.87 36.37 1.18
CA VAL A 378 45.42 35.32 2.11
C VAL A 378 45.39 35.84 3.56
N ILE A 379 46.44 36.55 4.01
CA ILE A 379 46.50 37.18 5.35
C ILE A 379 45.35 38.19 5.54
N ARG A 380 45.05 39.00 4.51
CA ARG A 380 43.92 39.94 4.51
C ARG A 380 42.59 39.18 4.60
N GLN A 381 42.42 38.09 3.88
CA GLN A 381 41.20 37.29 3.89
C GLN A 381 40.95 36.62 5.25
N VAL A 382 41.97 35.97 5.84
CA VAL A 382 41.90 35.34 7.17
C VAL A 382 41.37 36.31 8.23
N THR A 383 41.77 37.59 8.15
CA THR A 383 41.38 38.62 9.13
C THR A 383 40.04 39.29 8.80
N THR A 384 39.78 39.59 7.52
CA THR A 384 38.67 40.47 7.12
C THR A 384 37.54 39.81 6.32
N ALA A 385 37.80 38.73 5.58
CA ALA A 385 36.80 38.09 4.72
C ALA A 385 35.89 37.12 5.47
N ASP A 386 34.62 37.01 5.08
CA ASP A 386 33.71 36.02 5.62
C ASP A 386 34.03 34.62 5.05
N LEU A 387 33.98 33.62 5.93
CA LEU A 387 34.23 32.23 5.54
C LEU A 387 32.99 31.67 4.82
N LYS A 388 33.20 31.09 3.64
CA LYS A 388 32.15 30.38 2.91
C LYS A 388 31.91 29.00 3.55
N PRO A 389 30.65 28.58 3.79
CA PRO A 389 30.37 27.24 4.30
C PRO A 389 30.85 26.13 3.34
N PRO A 390 31.46 25.03 3.85
CA PRO A 390 31.85 23.86 3.07
C PRO A 390 30.75 23.32 2.13
N SER A 391 29.49 23.33 2.57
CA SER A 391 28.31 22.85 1.83
C SER A 391 28.06 23.59 0.51
N LEU A 392 28.61 24.79 0.34
CA LEU A 392 28.57 25.53 -0.94
C LEU A 392 29.50 24.97 -2.01
N PHE A 393 30.55 24.24 -1.61
CA PHE A 393 31.53 23.66 -2.53
C PHE A 393 31.23 22.20 -2.82
N MET A 394 30.92 21.42 -1.78
CA MET A 394 30.66 19.99 -1.87
C MET A 394 29.57 19.60 -0.85
N PRO A 395 28.67 18.65 -1.17
CA PRO A 395 27.73 18.11 -0.20
C PRO A 395 28.48 17.49 0.99
N CYS A 396 28.28 18.03 2.18
CA CYS A 396 28.89 17.54 3.42
C CYS A 396 27.85 17.40 4.55
N PRO A 397 28.08 16.53 5.54
CA PRO A 397 27.21 16.38 6.70
C PRO A 397 27.09 17.70 7.48
N PRO A 398 25.87 18.20 7.79
CA PRO A 398 25.68 19.46 8.52
C PRO A 398 26.36 19.49 9.89
N GLU A 399 26.42 18.32 10.54
CA GLU A 399 27.10 18.11 11.83
C GLU A 399 28.61 18.42 11.72
N LEU A 400 29.29 17.89 10.69
CA LEU A 400 30.71 18.16 10.44
C LEU A 400 30.98 19.59 9.98
N GLU A 401 30.08 20.17 9.19
CA GLU A 401 30.17 21.57 8.79
C GLU A 401 30.11 22.50 10.01
N ALA A 402 29.17 22.28 10.93
CA ALA A 402 29.06 23.06 12.16
C ALA A 402 30.34 22.97 13.02
N ILE A 403 30.90 21.76 13.15
CA ILE A 403 32.17 21.54 13.86
C ILE A 403 33.32 22.33 13.20
N CYS A 404 33.43 22.24 11.87
CA CYS A 404 34.43 22.95 11.08
C CYS A 404 34.32 24.48 11.24
N LEU A 405 33.12 25.03 11.07
CA LEU A 405 32.88 26.47 11.15
C LEU A 405 33.12 27.01 12.58
N LYS A 406 32.75 26.26 13.62
CA LYS A 406 33.06 26.64 15.01
C LYS A 406 34.56 26.71 15.25
N ALA A 407 35.33 25.73 14.78
CA ALA A 407 36.79 25.71 14.90
C ALA A 407 37.46 26.90 14.15
N LEU A 408 36.91 27.31 13.01
CA LEU A 408 37.38 28.42 12.18
C LEU A 408 36.87 29.82 12.61
N SER A 409 36.22 29.94 13.76
CA SER A 409 35.72 31.22 14.26
C SER A 409 36.85 32.26 14.37
N LYS A 410 36.66 33.47 13.83
CA LYS A 410 37.69 34.52 13.91
C LYS A 410 38.03 34.90 15.35
N LYS A 411 37.02 35.00 16.22
CA LYS A 411 37.19 35.24 17.66
C LYS A 411 37.62 33.96 18.36
N LYS A 412 38.74 34.02 19.10
CA LYS A 412 39.28 32.88 19.87
C LYS A 412 38.36 32.37 20.97
N SER A 413 37.46 33.21 21.51
CA SER A 413 36.47 32.82 22.52
C SER A 413 35.39 31.88 21.98
N ASP A 414 35.15 31.92 20.67
CA ASP A 414 34.02 31.24 20.03
C ASP A 414 34.45 29.87 19.47
N ARG A 415 35.76 29.61 19.44
CA ARG A 415 36.37 28.31 19.10
C ARG A 415 36.25 27.33 20.26
N TYR A 416 36.48 26.05 20.00
CA TYR A 416 36.68 25.03 21.03
C TYR A 416 37.81 25.43 21.99
N ALA A 417 37.67 25.05 23.27
CA ALA A 417 38.61 25.44 24.32
C ALA A 417 40.03 24.88 24.06
N GLY A 418 40.13 23.73 23.39
CA GLY A 418 41.37 23.09 22.95
C GLY A 418 41.10 21.90 22.02
N ALA A 419 42.15 21.27 21.50
CA ALA A 419 42.02 20.18 20.51
C ALA A 419 41.30 18.93 21.06
N GLY A 420 41.30 18.71 22.38
CA GLY A 420 40.59 17.58 23.00
C GLY A 420 39.06 17.68 22.90
N GLU A 421 38.49 18.89 23.05
CA GLU A 421 37.05 19.12 22.88
C GLU A 421 36.64 18.91 21.41
N LEU A 422 37.46 19.40 20.47
CA LEU A 422 37.26 19.15 19.04
C LEU A 422 37.34 17.66 18.69
N ALA A 423 38.29 16.90 19.26
CA ALA A 423 38.39 15.46 19.06
C ALA A 423 37.14 14.72 19.55
N ALA A 424 36.58 15.12 20.69
CA ALA A 424 35.37 14.51 21.25
C ALA A 424 34.13 14.72 20.37
N GLU A 425 33.98 15.91 19.78
CA GLU A 425 32.89 16.20 18.83
C GLU A 425 33.00 15.37 17.54
N ILE A 426 34.22 15.20 17.01
CA ILE A 426 34.45 14.35 15.83
C ILE A 426 34.19 12.87 16.16
N GLU A 427 34.60 12.38 17.33
CA GLU A 427 34.30 11.00 17.75
C GLU A 427 32.78 10.81 17.91
N ALA A 428 32.07 11.74 18.55
CA ALA A 428 30.61 11.68 18.70
C ALA A 428 29.90 11.63 17.32
N TYR A 429 30.37 12.40 16.34
CA TYR A 429 29.89 12.32 14.96
C TYR A 429 30.15 10.93 14.33
N LEU A 430 31.36 10.38 14.49
CA LEU A 430 31.73 9.07 13.94
C LEU A 430 30.91 7.93 14.58
N GLU A 431 30.65 7.98 15.88
CA GLU A 431 29.80 7.05 16.62
C GLU A 431 28.34 7.13 16.19
N GLY A 432 27.78 8.35 16.07
CA GLY A 432 26.42 8.56 15.58
C GLY A 432 26.22 7.99 14.17
N THR A 433 27.22 8.11 13.31
CA THR A 433 27.20 7.55 11.96
C THR A 433 27.20 6.01 11.97
N LYS A 434 28.02 5.38 12.83
CA LYS A 434 28.04 3.91 13.00
C LYS A 434 26.68 3.37 13.45
N GLU A 435 26.01 4.04 14.39
CA GLU A 435 24.71 3.60 14.88
C GLU A 435 23.61 3.77 13.82
N ARG A 436 23.65 4.86 13.03
CA ARG A 436 22.76 5.03 11.86
C ARG A 436 22.93 3.87 10.86
N GLU A 437 24.17 3.57 10.47
CA GLU A 437 24.49 2.45 9.56
C GLU A 437 24.03 1.10 10.12
N ARG A 438 24.22 0.87 11.42
CA ARG A 438 23.79 -0.36 12.11
C ARG A 438 22.28 -0.52 12.08
N ARG A 439 21.52 0.54 12.40
CA ARG A 439 20.05 0.53 12.36
C ARG A 439 19.52 0.29 10.95
N GLU A 440 20.13 0.91 9.95
CA GLU A 440 19.77 0.64 8.55
C GLU A 440 20.01 -0.81 8.16
N ARG A 441 21.16 -1.39 8.53
CA ARG A 441 21.44 -2.80 8.25
C ARG A 441 20.41 -3.72 8.91
N LEU A 442 20.11 -3.49 10.18
CA LEU A 442 19.08 -4.26 10.90
C LEU A 442 17.70 -4.10 10.25
N ALA A 443 17.32 -2.89 9.84
CA ALA A 443 16.06 -2.66 9.14
C ALA A 443 15.98 -3.46 7.82
N ARG A 444 17.05 -3.47 7.02
CA ARG A 444 17.12 -4.25 5.77
C ARG A 444 17.02 -5.76 6.02
N GLU A 445 17.72 -6.28 7.03
CA GLU A 445 17.62 -7.70 7.43
C GLU A 445 16.19 -8.08 7.83
N GLN A 446 15.49 -7.20 8.56
CA GLN A 446 14.09 -7.41 8.93
C GLN A 446 13.14 -7.34 7.72
N VAL A 447 13.38 -6.45 6.76
CA VAL A 447 12.60 -6.39 5.51
C VAL A 447 12.75 -7.68 4.70
N GLU A 448 13.97 -8.22 4.58
CA GLU A 448 14.20 -9.50 3.91
C GLU A 448 13.53 -10.68 4.64
N LYS A 449 13.57 -10.69 5.97
CA LYS A 449 12.78 -11.66 6.75
C LYS A 449 11.29 -11.55 6.42
N ALA A 450 10.75 -10.33 6.41
CA ALA A 450 9.34 -10.10 6.12
C ALA A 450 8.95 -10.57 4.71
N ARG A 451 9.80 -10.36 3.71
CA ARG A 451 9.60 -10.88 2.34
C ARG A 451 9.50 -12.39 2.31
N SER A 452 10.44 -13.07 2.96
CA SER A 452 10.46 -14.53 3.03
C SER A 452 9.19 -15.08 3.70
N GLU A 453 8.79 -14.51 4.83
CA GLU A 453 7.57 -14.95 5.52
C GLU A 453 6.30 -14.62 4.73
N ASN A 454 6.27 -13.50 4.01
CA ASN A 454 5.15 -13.15 3.14
C ASN A 454 5.02 -14.10 1.94
N ALA A 455 6.13 -14.49 1.31
CA ALA A 455 6.12 -15.47 0.23
C ALA A 455 5.61 -16.83 0.73
N LYS A 456 6.08 -17.28 1.90
CA LYS A 456 5.61 -18.50 2.55
C LYS A 456 4.11 -18.45 2.87
N ARG A 457 3.61 -17.31 3.35
CA ARG A 457 2.17 -17.09 3.54
C ARG A 457 1.42 -17.29 2.23
N ASP A 458 1.87 -16.66 1.13
CA ASP A 458 1.21 -16.74 -0.17
C ASP A 458 1.13 -18.19 -0.70
N GLU A 459 2.20 -18.97 -0.50
CA GLU A 459 2.25 -20.40 -0.83
C GLU A 459 1.26 -21.22 0.00
N LEU A 460 1.23 -21.01 1.32
CA LEU A 460 0.32 -21.69 2.24
C LEU A 460 -1.15 -21.38 1.92
N GLU A 461 -1.47 -20.14 1.58
CA GLU A 461 -2.81 -19.75 1.17
C GLU A 461 -3.21 -20.36 -0.17
N ALA A 462 -2.28 -20.43 -1.13
CA ALA A 462 -2.52 -21.10 -2.40
C ALA A 462 -2.79 -22.60 -2.20
N GLU A 463 -2.07 -23.26 -1.28
CA GLU A 463 -2.32 -24.65 -0.92
C GLU A 463 -3.66 -24.82 -0.20
N ALA A 464 -3.99 -23.94 0.76
CA ALA A 464 -5.27 -23.96 1.46
C ALA A 464 -6.44 -23.84 0.48
N ARG A 465 -6.35 -22.95 -0.52
CA ARG A 465 -7.36 -22.82 -1.59
C ARG A 465 -7.51 -24.10 -2.42
N ARG A 466 -6.41 -24.77 -2.79
CA ARG A 466 -6.45 -26.06 -3.50
C ARG A 466 -7.11 -27.15 -2.65
N CYS A 467 -6.73 -27.26 -1.37
CA CYS A 467 -7.33 -28.21 -0.45
C CYS A 467 -8.82 -27.94 -0.22
N LEU A 468 -9.23 -26.67 -0.13
CA LEU A 468 -10.64 -26.29 0.04
C LEU A 468 -11.48 -26.69 -1.17
N GLN A 469 -10.98 -26.51 -2.38
CA GLN A 469 -11.67 -26.98 -3.59
C GLN A 469 -11.84 -28.50 -3.59
N GLY A 470 -10.80 -29.25 -3.19
CA GLY A 470 -10.88 -30.70 -3.02
C GLY A 470 -11.92 -31.11 -1.96
N ALA A 471 -11.93 -30.43 -0.81
CA ALA A 471 -12.90 -30.68 0.26
C ALA A 471 -14.34 -30.38 -0.19
N ARG A 472 -14.56 -29.32 -0.98
CA ARG A 472 -15.90 -29.02 -1.55
C ARG A 472 -16.39 -30.11 -2.49
N ARG A 473 -15.53 -30.59 -3.40
CA ARG A 473 -15.87 -31.72 -4.29
C ARG A 473 -16.23 -32.97 -3.49
N LEU A 474 -15.42 -33.31 -2.49
CA LEU A 474 -15.72 -34.43 -1.59
C LEU A 474 -17.05 -34.23 -0.85
N ALA A 475 -17.37 -33.01 -0.43
CA ALA A 475 -18.63 -32.69 0.24
C ALA A 475 -19.85 -32.87 -0.68
N GLU A 476 -19.75 -32.48 -1.95
CA GLU A 476 -20.80 -32.66 -2.96
C GLU A 476 -21.06 -34.15 -3.25
N GLU A 477 -20.00 -34.97 -3.30
CA GLU A 477 -20.08 -36.41 -3.54
C GLU A 477 -20.56 -37.20 -2.29
N THR A 478 -20.39 -36.64 -1.09
CA THR A 478 -20.65 -37.31 0.19
C THR A 478 -22.07 -37.03 0.67
N LYS A 479 -23.00 -37.94 0.34
CA LYS A 479 -24.38 -37.91 0.86
C LYS A 479 -24.41 -38.03 2.40
N ALA A 480 -25.45 -37.51 3.04
CA ALA A 480 -25.61 -37.55 4.50
C ALA A 480 -25.52 -38.96 5.12
N HIS A 481 -25.87 -40.01 4.35
CA HIS A 481 -25.80 -41.42 4.74
C HIS A 481 -24.57 -42.16 4.18
N ALA A 482 -23.58 -41.44 3.64
CA ALA A 482 -22.36 -42.06 3.12
C ALA A 482 -21.60 -42.84 4.21
N PRO A 483 -20.88 -43.92 3.85
CA PRO A 483 -20.05 -44.69 4.77
C PRO A 483 -19.05 -43.84 5.53
N LEU A 484 -18.75 -44.23 6.78
CA LEU A 484 -17.85 -43.48 7.65
C LEU A 484 -16.47 -43.22 7.02
N ALA A 485 -15.96 -44.14 6.20
CA ALA A 485 -14.70 -43.97 5.47
C ALA A 485 -14.69 -42.73 4.56
N LYS A 486 -15.75 -42.51 3.76
CA LYS A 486 -15.87 -41.32 2.89
C LYS A 486 -16.05 -40.02 3.69
N LYS A 487 -16.77 -40.09 4.82
CA LYS A 487 -16.89 -38.94 5.74
C LYS A 487 -15.54 -38.58 6.37
N LYS A 488 -14.73 -39.59 6.70
CA LYS A 488 -13.38 -39.40 7.26
C LYS A 488 -12.46 -38.72 6.27
N GLU A 489 -12.47 -39.11 5.00
CA GLU A 489 -11.70 -38.44 3.94
C GLU A 489 -12.08 -36.95 3.81
N LEU A 490 -13.38 -36.63 3.87
CA LEU A 490 -13.85 -35.24 3.88
C LEU A 490 -13.35 -34.47 5.11
N TRP A 491 -13.45 -35.05 6.31
CA TRP A 491 -12.99 -34.41 7.54
C TRP A 491 -11.47 -34.19 7.54
N GLU A 492 -10.69 -35.17 7.10
CA GLU A 492 -9.23 -35.04 6.97
C GLU A 492 -8.86 -33.92 5.98
N ALA A 493 -9.60 -33.78 4.88
CA ALA A 493 -9.43 -32.68 3.94
C ALA A 493 -9.77 -31.31 4.56
N GLN A 494 -10.85 -31.22 5.35
CA GLN A 494 -11.26 -30.00 6.07
C GLN A 494 -10.25 -29.62 7.15
N ASP A 495 -9.76 -30.58 7.94
CA ASP A 495 -8.73 -30.38 8.95
C ASP A 495 -7.43 -29.87 8.35
N ARG A 496 -7.05 -30.37 7.17
CA ARG A 496 -5.89 -29.89 6.42
C ARG A 496 -6.03 -28.43 6.01
N VAL A 497 -7.21 -28.00 5.54
CA VAL A 497 -7.48 -26.59 5.22
C VAL A 497 -7.26 -25.72 6.45
N HIS A 498 -7.87 -26.08 7.59
CA HIS A 498 -7.71 -25.32 8.82
C HIS A 498 -6.26 -25.31 9.36
N ALA A 499 -5.51 -26.39 9.16
CA ALA A 499 -4.09 -26.43 9.52
C ALA A 499 -3.25 -25.46 8.68
N LEU A 500 -3.48 -25.42 7.36
CA LEU A 500 -2.80 -24.51 6.44
C LEU A 500 -3.16 -23.04 6.71
N GLU A 501 -4.44 -22.75 6.99
CA GLU A 501 -4.90 -21.41 7.38
C GLU A 501 -4.19 -20.91 8.65
N ARG A 502 -4.08 -21.77 9.68
CA ARG A 502 -3.33 -21.43 10.91
C ARG A 502 -1.84 -21.17 10.64
N GLN A 503 -1.22 -21.90 9.72
CA GLN A 503 0.17 -21.68 9.35
C GLN A 503 0.35 -20.36 8.57
N SER A 504 -0.55 -20.05 7.64
CA SER A 504 -0.56 -18.77 6.91
C SER A 504 -0.68 -17.59 7.88
N LEU A 505 -1.60 -17.66 8.86
CA LEU A 505 -1.77 -16.61 9.87
C LEU A 505 -0.49 -16.39 10.70
N ARG A 506 0.26 -17.45 11.01
CA ARG A 506 1.56 -17.34 11.69
C ARG A 506 2.60 -16.66 10.82
N ALA A 507 2.72 -17.06 9.56
CA ALA A 507 3.65 -16.43 8.61
C ALA A 507 3.34 -14.93 8.42
N PHE A 508 2.05 -14.57 8.33
CA PHE A 508 1.63 -13.16 8.33
C PHE A 508 2.08 -12.42 9.60
N ALA A 509 1.85 -12.98 10.78
CA ALA A 509 2.25 -12.36 12.04
C ALA A 509 3.77 -12.18 12.14
N GLU A 510 4.56 -13.14 11.63
CA GLU A 510 6.02 -13.01 11.57
C GLU A 510 6.47 -11.90 10.60
N ALA A 511 5.83 -11.80 9.43
CA ALA A 511 6.09 -10.72 8.49
C ALA A 511 5.77 -9.34 9.09
N ASP A 512 4.62 -9.20 9.76
CA ASP A 512 4.22 -7.94 10.41
C ASP A 512 5.16 -7.55 11.56
N ALA A 513 5.58 -8.52 12.37
CA ALA A 513 6.54 -8.29 13.46
C ALA A 513 7.90 -7.82 12.93
N ALA A 514 8.38 -8.45 11.84
CA ALA A 514 9.63 -8.06 11.19
C ALA A 514 9.53 -6.63 10.62
N LEU A 515 8.44 -6.28 9.92
CA LEU A 515 8.24 -4.93 9.40
C LEU A 515 8.13 -3.88 10.50
N THR A 516 7.46 -4.20 11.60
CA THR A 516 7.38 -3.32 12.77
C THR A 516 8.76 -3.09 13.40
N SER A 517 9.59 -4.13 13.46
CA SER A 517 10.98 -4.03 13.90
C SER A 517 11.82 -3.17 12.93
N ALA A 518 11.64 -3.33 11.62
CA ALA A 518 12.31 -2.50 10.62
C ALA A 518 11.99 -1.02 10.79
N LEU A 519 10.70 -0.69 10.92
CA LEU A 519 10.22 0.69 11.10
C LEU A 519 10.60 1.28 12.47
N SER A 520 10.79 0.44 13.49
CA SER A 520 11.30 0.91 14.79
C SER A 520 12.79 1.31 14.71
N ASN A 521 13.56 0.67 13.83
CA ASN A 521 14.97 1.03 13.57
C ASN A 521 15.07 2.25 12.64
N VAL A 522 14.24 2.29 11.58
CA VAL A 522 14.20 3.35 10.56
C VAL A 522 12.74 3.67 10.21
N PRO A 523 12.12 4.69 10.84
CA PRO A 523 10.68 4.99 10.68
C PRO A 523 10.23 5.26 9.24
N ASP A 524 11.09 5.89 8.44
CA ASP A 524 10.79 6.25 7.05
C ASP A 524 11.42 5.29 6.03
N HIS A 525 11.68 4.03 6.42
CA HIS A 525 12.22 3.04 5.49
C HIS A 525 11.20 2.75 4.37
N PRO A 526 11.46 3.15 3.11
CA PRO A 526 10.45 3.19 2.06
C PRO A 526 9.91 1.79 1.74
N GLU A 527 10.81 0.82 1.64
CA GLU A 527 10.48 -0.57 1.33
C GLU A 527 9.67 -1.26 2.43
N ALA A 528 9.92 -0.94 3.70
CA ALA A 528 9.21 -1.52 4.83
C ALA A 528 7.78 -0.95 4.91
N ARG A 529 7.62 0.36 4.69
CA ARG A 529 6.31 1.01 4.60
C ARG A 529 5.48 0.41 3.46
N ARG A 530 6.06 0.33 2.26
CA ARG A 530 5.39 -0.23 1.08
C ARG A 530 4.97 -1.69 1.28
N LEU A 531 5.87 -2.53 1.77
CA LEU A 531 5.57 -3.94 2.01
C LEU A 531 4.49 -4.10 3.11
N LYS A 532 4.52 -3.29 4.17
CA LYS A 532 3.48 -3.29 5.21
C LYS A 532 2.12 -2.89 4.66
N ALA A 533 2.05 -1.84 3.83
CA ALA A 533 0.82 -1.49 3.13
C ALA A 533 0.32 -2.64 2.23
N GLN A 534 1.22 -3.30 1.50
CA GLN A 534 0.88 -4.41 0.60
C GLN A 534 0.29 -5.63 1.33
N ILE A 535 0.89 -6.08 2.44
CA ILE A 535 0.37 -7.27 3.14
C ILE A 535 -0.98 -7.01 3.80
N TYR A 536 -1.23 -5.77 4.25
CA TYR A 536 -2.51 -5.36 4.83
C TYR A 536 -3.57 -5.05 3.77
N TRP A 537 -3.16 -4.68 2.55
CA TRP A 537 -4.08 -4.46 1.44
C TRP A 537 -4.89 -5.72 1.10
N GLN A 538 -4.24 -6.89 1.06
CA GLN A 538 -4.96 -8.15 0.80
C GLN A 538 -5.96 -8.49 1.92
N ARG A 539 -5.56 -8.31 3.19
CA ARG A 539 -6.45 -8.52 4.34
C ARG A 539 -7.62 -7.54 4.35
N PHE A 540 -7.39 -6.29 3.96
CA PHE A 540 -8.44 -5.30 3.76
C PHE A 540 -9.47 -5.79 2.72
N LEU A 541 -9.00 -6.22 1.55
CA LEU A 541 -9.88 -6.73 0.49
C LEU A 541 -10.68 -7.96 0.94
N GLU A 542 -10.05 -8.89 1.63
CA GLU A 542 -10.73 -10.10 2.12
C GLU A 542 -11.76 -9.79 3.20
N ALA A 543 -11.43 -8.92 4.16
CA ALA A 543 -12.38 -8.49 5.18
C ALA A 543 -13.59 -7.81 4.55
N GLU A 544 -13.37 -7.02 3.51
CA GLU A 544 -14.46 -6.36 2.79
C GLU A 544 -15.31 -7.32 1.97
N ILE A 545 -14.69 -8.28 1.27
CA ILE A 545 -15.42 -9.35 0.57
C ILE A 545 -16.23 -10.20 1.56
N ALA A 546 -15.72 -10.40 2.78
CA ALA A 546 -16.39 -11.15 3.84
C ALA A 546 -17.49 -10.33 4.55
N GLY A 547 -17.61 -9.03 4.29
CA GLY A 547 -18.51 -8.13 5.03
C GLY A 547 -18.08 -7.88 6.48
N ASP A 548 -16.82 -8.13 6.83
CA ASP A 548 -16.24 -7.77 8.13
C ASP A 548 -15.83 -6.30 8.14
N GLU A 549 -16.79 -5.43 8.47
CA GLU A 549 -16.58 -3.98 8.53
C GLU A 549 -15.46 -3.57 9.49
N ARG A 550 -15.35 -4.26 10.63
CA ARG A 550 -14.34 -3.96 11.65
C ARG A 550 -12.95 -4.33 11.15
N GLY A 551 -12.79 -5.52 10.58
CA GLY A 551 -11.55 -5.96 9.96
C GLY A 551 -11.12 -5.05 8.81
N ALA A 552 -12.06 -4.70 7.92
CA ALA A 552 -11.81 -3.81 6.80
C ALA A 552 -11.33 -2.44 7.28
N LEU A 553 -11.97 -1.85 8.29
CA LEU A 553 -11.57 -0.56 8.85
C LEU A 553 -10.15 -0.60 9.46
N LEU A 554 -9.84 -1.63 10.25
CA LEU A 554 -8.54 -1.79 10.90
C LEU A 554 -7.42 -1.96 9.87
N HIS A 555 -7.61 -2.83 8.89
CA HIS A 555 -6.61 -3.06 7.84
C HIS A 555 -6.42 -1.81 6.96
N ARG A 556 -7.51 -1.12 6.62
CA ARG A 556 -7.47 0.15 5.90
C ARG A 556 -6.59 1.20 6.58
N GLN A 557 -6.72 1.38 7.90
CA GLN A 557 -5.88 2.35 8.63
C GLN A 557 -4.39 2.02 8.57
N VAL A 558 -4.03 0.73 8.56
CA VAL A 558 -2.62 0.32 8.42
C VAL A 558 -2.11 0.66 7.03
N VAL A 559 -2.89 0.36 5.98
CA VAL A 559 -2.56 0.72 4.59
C VAL A 559 -2.38 2.24 4.47
N GLU A 560 -3.36 3.04 4.90
CA GLU A 560 -3.31 4.51 4.81
C GLU A 560 -2.10 5.11 5.53
N ARG A 561 -1.72 4.56 6.71
CA ARG A 561 -0.57 5.05 7.47
C ARG A 561 0.77 4.78 6.77
N HIS A 562 0.86 3.70 6.00
CA HIS A 562 2.11 3.24 5.39
C HIS A 562 2.14 3.40 3.87
N ASP A 563 1.08 3.98 3.29
CA ASP A 563 0.97 4.28 1.88
C ASP A 563 2.03 5.31 1.44
N ASP A 564 2.67 5.03 0.32
CA ASP A 564 3.60 5.91 -0.40
C ASP A 564 2.91 6.63 -1.58
N GLY A 565 1.60 6.43 -1.74
CA GLY A 565 0.75 7.01 -2.78
C GLY A 565 0.20 5.97 -3.77
N GLU A 566 0.69 4.72 -3.73
CA GLU A 566 0.21 3.63 -4.60
C GLU A 566 -1.22 3.20 -4.23
N PHE A 567 -1.58 3.21 -2.95
CA PHE A 567 -2.84 2.65 -2.47
C PHE A 567 -3.97 3.68 -2.41
N GLN A 568 -3.71 4.98 -2.37
CA GLN A 568 -4.74 6.03 -2.34
C GLN A 568 -5.81 5.91 -3.44
N ALA A 569 -5.42 5.63 -4.69
CA ALA A 569 -6.38 5.42 -5.76
C ALA A 569 -7.16 4.10 -5.59
N ARG A 570 -6.49 3.06 -5.10
CA ARG A 570 -7.10 1.74 -4.85
C ARG A 570 -8.07 1.76 -3.67
N LEU A 571 -7.76 2.52 -2.62
CA LEU A 571 -8.55 2.71 -1.40
C LEU A 571 -9.85 3.46 -1.64
N ARG A 572 -9.86 4.43 -2.56
CA ARG A 572 -11.12 5.05 -3.04
C ARG A 572 -12.06 4.01 -3.62
N GLY A 573 -11.49 3.09 -4.40
CA GLY A 573 -12.18 1.92 -4.91
C GLY A 573 -13.32 2.27 -5.87
N ASP A 574 -13.35 3.48 -6.43
CA ASP A 574 -14.45 3.95 -7.29
C ASP A 574 -14.81 2.91 -8.36
N GLY A 575 -16.09 2.55 -8.44
CA GLY A 575 -16.63 1.71 -9.49
C GLY A 575 -16.96 2.53 -10.73
N THR A 576 -17.40 1.88 -11.79
CA THR A 576 -17.87 2.53 -13.02
C THR A 576 -19.35 2.24 -13.20
N LEU A 577 -20.16 3.27 -13.46
CA LEU A 577 -21.61 3.12 -13.67
C LEU A 577 -22.00 3.71 -15.03
N ALA A 578 -22.65 2.89 -15.85
CA ALA A 578 -23.33 3.27 -17.09
C ALA A 578 -24.84 3.07 -16.94
N VAL A 579 -25.63 3.97 -17.52
CA VAL A 579 -27.11 3.93 -17.43
C VAL A 579 -27.71 4.05 -18.81
N ARG A 580 -28.56 3.10 -19.20
CA ARG A 580 -29.33 3.16 -20.44
C ARG A 580 -30.81 3.12 -20.11
N SER A 581 -31.64 3.73 -20.95
CA SER A 581 -33.09 3.64 -20.81
C SER A 581 -33.75 3.11 -22.06
N GLN A 582 -34.84 2.39 -21.84
CA GLN A 582 -35.67 1.81 -22.87
C GLN A 582 -37.14 2.14 -22.57
N ALA A 583 -37.91 2.43 -23.61
CA ALA A 583 -39.34 2.66 -23.51
C ALA A 583 -40.07 1.33 -23.63
N TYR A 584 -40.97 1.08 -22.68
CA TYR A 584 -41.95 0.01 -22.82
C TYR A 584 -43.14 0.50 -23.65
N THR A 585 -43.10 0.22 -24.94
CA THR A 585 -44.23 0.42 -25.86
C THR A 585 -44.85 -0.95 -26.13
N CYS A 586 -45.89 -1.34 -25.37
CA CYS A 586 -46.56 -2.60 -25.66
C CYS A 586 -47.33 -2.44 -26.99
N GLY A 587 -46.99 -3.28 -27.98
CA GLY A 587 -47.69 -3.38 -29.26
C GLY A 587 -48.97 -4.22 -29.18
N CYS A 588 -49.48 -4.52 -27.98
CA CYS A 588 -50.67 -5.37 -27.77
C CYS A 588 -52.00 -4.64 -28.10
N LEU A 589 -51.99 -3.72 -29.06
CA LEU A 589 -53.16 -3.06 -29.62
C LEU A 589 -53.39 -3.62 -31.01
N GLU A 590 -54.32 -4.57 -31.14
CA GLU A 590 -54.85 -4.94 -32.45
C GLU A 590 -56.02 -3.99 -32.73
N ASN A 591 -55.94 -3.18 -33.79
CA ASN A 591 -56.93 -2.16 -34.15
C ASN A 591 -57.28 -1.18 -33.00
N GLY A 592 -56.29 -0.76 -32.20
CA GLY A 592 -56.51 0.16 -31.08
C GLY A 592 -57.21 -0.46 -29.87
N ARG A 593 -57.41 -1.78 -29.84
CA ARG A 593 -57.99 -2.52 -28.71
C ARG A 593 -56.96 -3.42 -28.05
N ARG A 594 -56.88 -3.36 -26.72
CA ARG A 594 -56.02 -4.23 -25.91
C ARG A 594 -56.54 -5.68 -26.00
N VAL A 595 -55.76 -6.60 -26.55
CA VAL A 595 -56.13 -8.02 -26.60
C VAL A 595 -56.05 -8.59 -25.17
N ARG A 596 -57.18 -9.07 -24.65
CA ARG A 596 -57.23 -9.62 -23.28
C ARG A 596 -56.62 -11.03 -23.27
N PRO A 597 -55.91 -11.48 -22.21
CA PRO A 597 -55.45 -12.87 -22.09
C PRO A 597 -56.59 -13.90 -22.28
N ALA A 598 -57.79 -13.55 -21.82
CA ALA A 598 -59.01 -14.33 -22.03
C ALA A 598 -59.41 -14.49 -23.52
N GLU A 599 -59.06 -13.53 -24.38
CA GLU A 599 -59.31 -13.58 -25.84
C GLU A 599 -58.27 -14.46 -26.56
N LEU A 600 -57.11 -14.70 -25.94
CA LEU A 600 -56.08 -15.65 -26.37
C LEU A 600 -56.27 -17.06 -25.75
N GLY A 601 -57.36 -17.28 -24.99
CA GLY A 601 -57.60 -18.52 -24.26
C GLY A 601 -56.71 -18.70 -23.01
N ILE A 602 -55.84 -17.75 -22.68
CA ILE A 602 -54.91 -17.78 -21.54
C ILE A 602 -55.60 -17.19 -20.31
N MET A 603 -55.99 -18.06 -19.36
CA MET A 603 -56.78 -17.68 -18.18
C MET A 603 -55.96 -17.53 -16.90
N GLY A 604 -54.70 -18.01 -16.87
CA GLY A 604 -53.84 -17.87 -15.70
C GLY A 604 -52.61 -18.76 -15.72
N TYR A 605 -51.89 -18.82 -14.60
CA TYR A 605 -50.86 -19.82 -14.33
C TYR A 605 -51.44 -20.95 -13.49
N HIS A 606 -51.04 -22.19 -13.79
CA HIS A 606 -51.38 -23.37 -13.02
C HIS A 606 -50.70 -23.24 -11.64
N PRO A 607 -51.47 -23.14 -10.55
CA PRO A 607 -50.96 -22.74 -9.25
C PRO A 607 -49.85 -23.66 -8.68
N TRP A 608 -49.72 -24.89 -9.20
CA TRP A 608 -48.74 -25.88 -8.73
C TRP A 608 -47.58 -26.16 -9.70
N SER A 609 -47.64 -25.68 -10.94
CA SER A 609 -46.64 -26.03 -11.98
C SER A 609 -46.05 -24.82 -12.69
N GLY A 610 -46.61 -23.62 -12.50
CA GLY A 610 -46.14 -22.41 -13.21
C GLY A 610 -46.38 -22.44 -14.73
N ARG A 611 -47.18 -23.41 -15.22
CA ARG A 611 -47.55 -23.53 -16.65
C ARG A 611 -48.82 -22.74 -16.95
N ILE A 612 -49.05 -22.36 -18.20
CA ILE A 612 -50.19 -21.53 -18.60
C ILE A 612 -51.48 -22.38 -18.57
N LEU A 613 -52.58 -21.83 -18.05
CA LEU A 613 -53.90 -22.45 -18.00
C LEU A 613 -54.83 -21.91 -19.09
N THR A 614 -55.63 -22.79 -19.69
CA THR A 614 -56.74 -22.42 -20.58
C THR A 614 -58.06 -23.05 -20.12
N MET A 615 -59.18 -22.47 -20.55
CA MET A 615 -60.53 -23.05 -20.36
C MET A 615 -61.01 -23.68 -21.67
N LYS A 616 -61.61 -24.88 -21.59
CA LYS A 616 -62.41 -25.46 -22.68
C LYS A 616 -63.79 -25.85 -22.14
N GLY A 617 -64.78 -24.98 -22.30
CA GLY A 617 -66.17 -25.26 -21.90
C GLY A 617 -66.40 -25.37 -20.39
N SER A 618 -67.51 -26.00 -20.00
CA SER A 618 -68.01 -26.12 -18.62
C SER A 618 -67.23 -27.11 -17.71
N GLU A 619 -66.11 -27.69 -18.19
CA GLU A 619 -65.42 -28.82 -17.54
C GLU A 619 -64.13 -28.46 -16.76
N GLY A 620 -63.82 -27.18 -16.54
CA GLY A 620 -62.73 -26.74 -15.65
C GLY A 620 -61.37 -26.47 -16.31
N LEU A 621 -60.38 -26.08 -15.49
CA LEU A 621 -59.05 -25.61 -15.89
C LEU A 621 -58.16 -26.77 -16.38
N LYS A 622 -57.53 -26.63 -17.56
CA LYS A 622 -56.48 -27.55 -18.05
C LYS A 622 -55.17 -26.82 -18.38
N GLU A 623 -54.07 -27.52 -18.15
CA GLU A 623 -52.71 -27.09 -18.48
C GLU A 623 -52.50 -27.06 -20.00
N LEU A 624 -51.80 -26.03 -20.51
CA LEU A 624 -51.41 -25.93 -21.92
C LEU A 624 -50.29 -26.92 -22.24
N GLU A 625 -50.49 -27.74 -23.27
CA GLU A 625 -49.43 -28.60 -23.82
C GLU A 625 -48.22 -27.74 -24.28
N PRO A 626 -46.97 -28.19 -24.10
CA PRO A 626 -45.76 -27.42 -24.38
C PRO A 626 -45.74 -26.77 -25.78
N ASP A 627 -46.20 -27.49 -26.79
CA ASP A 627 -46.17 -27.06 -28.19
C ASP A 627 -47.20 -25.97 -28.50
N ALA A 628 -48.34 -25.99 -27.81
CA ALA A 628 -49.36 -24.94 -27.92
C ALA A 628 -48.96 -23.67 -27.13
N ALA A 629 -48.15 -23.81 -26.07
CA ALA A 629 -47.53 -22.66 -25.38
C ALA A 629 -46.46 -21.97 -26.26
N VAL A 630 -45.80 -22.73 -27.15
CA VAL A 630 -44.89 -22.18 -28.18
C VAL A 630 -45.67 -21.42 -29.25
N GLN A 631 -46.82 -21.93 -29.74
CA GLN A 631 -47.64 -21.21 -30.72
C GLN A 631 -48.24 -19.90 -30.18
N LEU A 632 -48.67 -19.84 -28.92
CA LEU A 632 -49.13 -18.60 -28.27
C LEU A 632 -47.98 -17.58 -28.10
N ARG A 633 -46.73 -18.03 -27.90
CA ARG A 633 -45.55 -17.15 -27.91
C ARG A 633 -45.24 -16.56 -29.28
N VAL A 634 -45.56 -17.28 -30.36
CA VAL A 634 -45.36 -16.83 -31.74
C VAL A 634 -46.45 -15.84 -32.17
N HIS A 635 -47.67 -15.96 -31.63
CA HIS A 635 -48.80 -15.07 -31.93
C HIS A 635 -48.93 -13.84 -31.01
N ALA A 636 -48.28 -13.81 -29.85
CA ALA A 636 -48.11 -12.57 -29.10
C ALA A 636 -47.09 -11.68 -29.84
N PRO A 637 -47.44 -10.45 -30.28
CA PRO A 637 -46.47 -9.57 -30.90
C PRO A 637 -45.25 -9.43 -29.99
N SER A 638 -44.05 -9.60 -30.54
CA SER A 638 -42.80 -9.41 -29.83
C SER A 638 -42.75 -7.98 -29.27
N CYS A 639 -43.11 -7.83 -28.00
CA CYS A 639 -43.05 -6.58 -27.26
C CYS A 639 -41.58 -6.27 -26.95
N LEU A 640 -40.80 -5.92 -27.97
CA LEU A 640 -39.42 -5.52 -27.76
C LEU A 640 -39.41 -4.06 -27.27
N PRO A 641 -38.80 -3.78 -26.10
CA PRO A 641 -38.57 -2.41 -25.67
C PRO A 641 -37.74 -1.69 -26.73
N SER A 642 -38.13 -0.47 -27.09
CA SER A 642 -37.34 0.38 -28.00
C SER A 642 -36.39 1.26 -27.19
N PRO A 643 -35.18 1.58 -27.70
CA PRO A 643 -34.31 2.55 -27.04
C PRO A 643 -35.06 3.85 -26.81
N ALA A 644 -35.00 4.38 -25.58
CA ALA A 644 -35.56 5.68 -25.24
C ALA A 644 -34.40 6.61 -24.88
N PRO A 645 -33.64 7.12 -25.87
CA PRO A 645 -32.59 8.10 -25.60
C PRO A 645 -33.21 9.40 -25.06
N GLY A 646 -32.46 10.14 -24.23
CA GLY A 646 -32.90 11.43 -23.72
C GLY A 646 -33.57 11.39 -22.34
N ALA A 647 -33.57 10.25 -21.62
CA ALA A 647 -34.13 10.21 -20.27
C ALA A 647 -33.19 10.90 -19.28
N ARG A 648 -33.69 11.90 -18.56
CA ARG A 648 -32.95 12.67 -17.56
C ARG A 648 -32.69 11.80 -16.33
N VAL A 649 -31.45 11.80 -15.84
CA VAL A 649 -31.04 11.00 -14.68
C VAL A 649 -30.49 11.87 -13.55
N TRP A 650 -31.00 11.66 -12.34
CA TRP A 650 -30.47 12.21 -11.09
C TRP A 650 -30.01 11.09 -10.17
N ALA A 651 -28.94 11.32 -9.40
CA ALA A 651 -28.51 10.40 -8.35
C ALA A 651 -28.58 11.00 -6.95
N TYR A 652 -28.96 10.17 -6.00
CA TYR A 652 -28.96 10.48 -4.57
C TYR A 652 -28.19 9.37 -3.83
N ARG A 653 -27.34 9.73 -2.87
CA ARG A 653 -26.60 8.75 -2.08
C ARG A 653 -27.44 8.33 -0.88
N TYR A 654 -27.58 7.02 -0.65
CA TYR A 654 -28.09 6.50 0.62
C TYR A 654 -26.91 6.39 1.57
N VAL A 655 -26.86 7.21 2.62
CA VAL A 655 -25.94 7.01 3.75
C VAL A 655 -26.75 6.45 4.89
N GLU A 656 -26.27 5.34 5.49
CA GLU A 656 -26.99 4.62 6.56
C GLU A 656 -26.98 5.36 7.92
N MET A 657 -26.60 6.65 7.94
CA MET A 657 -26.62 7.47 9.14
C MET A 657 -27.85 8.39 9.14
N ASP A 658 -28.68 8.24 10.17
CA ASP A 658 -29.72 9.18 10.58
C ASP A 658 -30.90 9.42 9.63
N ARG A 659 -31.61 8.32 9.32
CA ARG A 659 -33.06 8.37 9.03
C ARG A 659 -33.46 9.20 7.80
N ALA A 660 -32.55 9.54 6.88
CA ALA A 660 -32.88 10.24 5.64
C ALA A 660 -31.83 10.02 4.53
N MET A 661 -32.30 10.04 3.29
CA MET A 661 -31.52 10.23 2.08
C MET A 661 -30.84 11.62 2.08
N ILE A 662 -29.52 11.67 2.25
CA ILE A 662 -28.76 12.93 2.23
C ILE A 662 -28.25 13.20 0.80
N PRO A 663 -28.63 14.34 0.19
CA PRO A 663 -28.11 14.74 -1.12
C PRO A 663 -26.65 15.21 -0.95
N VAL A 664 -25.75 14.71 -1.79
CA VAL A 664 -24.41 15.28 -1.91
C VAL A 664 -24.46 16.37 -2.98
N THR A 665 -24.35 17.62 -2.57
CA THR A 665 -24.39 18.80 -3.43
C THR A 665 -23.09 18.92 -4.23
N VAL A 666 -23.16 18.96 -5.57
CA VAL A 666 -22.09 19.56 -6.38
C VAL A 666 -22.67 20.26 -7.61
N GLY A 667 -22.49 21.59 -7.66
CA GLY A 667 -22.59 22.40 -8.88
C GLY A 667 -23.76 23.37 -8.93
N ALA A 668 -23.46 24.67 -8.79
CA ALA A 668 -24.38 25.74 -9.15
C ALA A 668 -24.70 25.68 -10.65
N GLY A 669 -25.99 25.68 -11.02
CA GLY A 669 -26.45 25.83 -12.42
C GLY A 669 -27.04 24.60 -13.12
N LYS A 670 -27.19 23.44 -12.46
CA LYS A 670 -27.80 22.23 -13.06
C LYS A 670 -29.26 22.02 -12.65
N PRO A 671 -30.11 21.38 -13.49
CA PRO A 671 -31.53 21.18 -13.19
C PRO A 671 -31.74 20.27 -11.98
N LYS A 672 -32.51 20.74 -11.00
CA LYS A 672 -32.97 19.94 -9.85
C LYS A 672 -34.00 18.92 -10.32
N CYS A 673 -34.05 17.74 -9.70
CA CYS A 673 -35.17 16.83 -9.88
C CYS A 673 -36.47 17.54 -9.44
N PRO A 674 -37.51 17.61 -10.27
CA PRO A 674 -38.74 18.31 -9.90
C PRO A 674 -39.41 17.69 -8.67
N GLU A 675 -39.92 18.52 -7.76
CA GLU A 675 -40.61 18.04 -6.55
C GLU A 675 -41.85 17.18 -6.90
N ALA A 676 -42.53 17.47 -8.01
CA ALA A 676 -43.63 16.65 -8.51
C ALA A 676 -43.20 15.20 -8.82
N VAL A 677 -42.00 15.00 -9.38
CA VAL A 677 -41.46 13.67 -9.75
C VAL A 677 -41.18 12.84 -8.50
N LEU A 678 -40.55 13.45 -7.50
CA LEU A 678 -40.29 12.78 -6.22
C LEU A 678 -41.60 12.48 -5.46
N SER A 679 -42.60 13.37 -5.55
CA SER A 679 -43.93 13.14 -4.98
C SER A 679 -44.67 12.00 -5.69
N GLU A 680 -44.49 11.84 -7.00
CA GLU A 680 -45.09 10.74 -7.75
C GLU A 680 -44.48 9.37 -7.36
N LEU A 681 -43.16 9.32 -7.19
CA LEU A 681 -42.44 8.08 -6.82
C LEU A 681 -42.71 7.66 -5.37
N PHE A 682 -42.58 8.61 -4.44
CA PHE A 682 -42.52 8.33 -3.00
C PHE A 682 -43.71 8.89 -2.21
N GLY A 683 -44.59 9.67 -2.83
CA GLY A 683 -45.69 10.34 -2.12
C GLY A 683 -45.18 11.18 -0.95
N ASN A 684 -45.84 11.04 0.21
CA ASN A 684 -45.45 11.64 1.48
C ASN A 684 -44.50 10.75 2.31
N SER A 685 -43.79 9.81 1.68
CA SER A 685 -42.90 8.90 2.39
C SER A 685 -41.84 9.67 3.20
N PRO A 686 -41.61 9.31 4.48
CA PRO A 686 -40.49 9.85 5.24
C PRO A 686 -39.13 9.44 4.64
N GLN A 687 -39.08 8.39 3.80
CA GLN A 687 -37.88 7.96 3.09
C GLN A 687 -37.62 8.70 1.77
N ARG A 688 -38.52 9.61 1.38
CA ARG A 688 -38.36 10.42 0.17
C ARG A 688 -37.00 11.15 0.19
N PRO A 689 -36.26 11.15 -0.93
CA PRO A 689 -35.00 11.89 -1.05
C PRO A 689 -35.18 13.37 -0.73
N ARG A 690 -34.34 13.91 0.17
CA ARG A 690 -34.33 15.35 0.51
C ARG A 690 -33.22 16.08 -0.25
N GLY A 691 -33.41 17.38 -0.52
CA GLY A 691 -32.50 18.31 -1.21
C GLY A 691 -32.13 17.96 -2.66
N THR A 692 -31.02 18.53 -3.17
CA THR A 692 -30.71 18.55 -4.62
C THR A 692 -29.87 17.34 -5.02
N GLY A 693 -30.49 16.33 -5.65
CA GLY A 693 -29.78 15.21 -6.25
C GLY A 693 -28.80 15.65 -7.34
N GLN A 694 -27.76 14.85 -7.56
CA GLN A 694 -26.74 15.11 -8.58
C GLN A 694 -27.33 14.83 -9.97
N TYR A 695 -27.49 15.85 -10.80
CA TYR A 695 -27.89 15.65 -12.20
C TYR A 695 -26.74 15.06 -13.01
N LEU A 696 -27.00 13.94 -13.68
CA LEU A 696 -25.99 13.12 -14.34
C LEU A 696 -25.91 13.34 -15.85
N GLY A 697 -26.99 13.86 -16.45
CA GLY A 697 -27.17 13.99 -17.88
C GLY A 697 -28.43 13.24 -18.36
N GLU A 698 -28.45 12.94 -19.66
CA GLU A 698 -29.50 12.16 -20.32
C GLU A 698 -28.93 10.81 -20.78
N THR A 699 -29.77 9.78 -20.80
CA THR A 699 -29.38 8.46 -21.27
C THR A 699 -29.16 8.41 -22.80
N PRO A 700 -28.25 7.54 -23.29
CA PRO A 700 -27.35 6.68 -22.53
C PRO A 700 -26.23 7.47 -21.82
N LEU A 701 -26.02 7.18 -20.54
CA LEU A 701 -24.87 7.70 -19.79
C LEU A 701 -23.67 6.78 -20.01
N GLU A 702 -22.62 7.34 -20.59
CA GLU A 702 -21.34 6.66 -20.80
C GLU A 702 -20.71 6.19 -19.46
N PRO A 703 -19.97 5.06 -19.46
CA PRO A 703 -19.26 4.58 -18.28
C PRO A 703 -18.32 5.65 -17.73
N ARG A 704 -18.52 6.04 -16.47
CA ARG A 704 -17.64 6.98 -15.75
C ARG A 704 -17.40 6.50 -14.33
N ALA A 705 -16.38 7.02 -13.64
CA ALA A 705 -16.07 6.66 -12.26
C ALA A 705 -17.12 7.19 -11.27
N TRP A 706 -17.48 6.38 -10.28
CA TRP A 706 -18.45 6.66 -9.24
C TRP A 706 -17.95 6.23 -7.86
N PRO A 707 -18.18 7.04 -6.81
CA PRO A 707 -17.87 6.63 -5.45
C PRO A 707 -18.67 5.38 -5.07
N MET A 708 -18.00 4.48 -4.37
CA MET A 708 -18.63 3.27 -3.85
C MET A 708 -19.82 3.57 -2.92
N GLY A 709 -20.74 2.59 -2.88
CA GLY A 709 -21.86 2.56 -1.96
C GLY A 709 -23.22 2.53 -2.66
N SER A 710 -24.27 2.74 -1.88
CA SER A 710 -25.65 2.65 -2.33
C SER A 710 -26.17 4.00 -2.83
N TRP A 711 -26.81 3.98 -4.00
CA TRP A 711 -27.36 5.15 -4.68
C TRP A 711 -28.79 4.89 -5.15
N LEU A 712 -29.62 5.94 -5.20
CA LEU A 712 -30.87 5.96 -5.94
C LEU A 712 -30.67 6.74 -7.22
N LEU A 713 -30.93 6.11 -8.35
CA LEU A 713 -31.12 6.82 -9.60
C LEU A 713 -32.61 7.13 -9.76
N VAL A 714 -32.92 8.39 -10.08
CA VAL A 714 -34.25 8.80 -10.53
C VAL A 714 -34.13 9.05 -12.03
N VAL A 715 -34.88 8.30 -12.82
CA VAL A 715 -34.87 8.39 -14.29
C VAL A 715 -36.23 8.88 -14.78
N GLN A 716 -36.24 9.91 -15.61
CA GLN A 716 -37.47 10.52 -16.14
C GLN A 716 -37.36 10.80 -17.63
N ALA A 717 -38.40 10.44 -18.39
CA ALA A 717 -38.60 10.87 -19.77
C ALA A 717 -40.02 11.38 -19.96
N ASP A 718 -40.23 12.29 -20.91
CA ASP A 718 -41.55 12.86 -21.17
C ASP A 718 -42.51 11.79 -21.71
N GLY A 719 -43.74 11.76 -21.19
CA GLY A 719 -44.74 10.73 -21.54
C GLY A 719 -44.59 9.39 -20.82
N PHE A 720 -43.60 9.27 -19.92
CA PHE A 720 -43.37 8.06 -19.12
C PHE A 720 -43.40 8.37 -17.62
N ARG A 721 -43.88 7.41 -16.83
CA ARG A 721 -43.80 7.43 -15.38
C ARG A 721 -42.32 7.41 -14.95
N PRO A 722 -41.90 8.27 -14.00
CA PRO A 722 -40.55 8.24 -13.46
C PRO A 722 -40.20 6.87 -12.85
N ALA A 723 -38.92 6.49 -12.89
CA ALA A 723 -38.42 5.26 -12.30
C ALA A 723 -37.43 5.54 -11.17
N ALA A 724 -37.64 4.87 -10.03
CA ALA A 724 -36.72 4.80 -8.91
C ALA A 724 -35.86 3.53 -9.05
N VAL A 725 -34.54 3.70 -9.22
CA VAL A 725 -33.61 2.61 -9.51
C VAL A 725 -32.47 2.62 -8.46
N PRO A 726 -32.62 1.87 -7.36
CA PRO A 726 -31.56 1.65 -6.40
C PRO A 726 -30.42 0.88 -7.05
N VAL A 727 -29.18 1.29 -6.82
CA VAL A 727 -27.94 0.67 -7.32
C VAL A 727 -26.91 0.62 -6.19
N HIS A 728 -26.07 -0.41 -6.18
CA HIS A 728 -24.92 -0.49 -5.28
C HIS A 728 -23.66 -0.53 -6.13
N VAL A 729 -22.78 0.45 -5.98
CA VAL A 729 -21.51 0.54 -6.70
C VAL A 729 -20.43 -0.10 -5.84
N GLY A 730 -20.01 -1.32 -6.20
CA GLY A 730 -18.90 -2.02 -5.57
C GLY A 730 -17.53 -1.50 -6.04
N ARG A 731 -16.47 -2.01 -5.41
CA ARG A 731 -15.10 -1.58 -5.73
C ARG A 731 -14.65 -2.01 -7.09
N GLN A 732 -14.22 -1.04 -7.90
CA GLN A 732 -13.79 -1.27 -9.29
C GLN A 732 -14.83 -2.05 -10.10
N GLU A 733 -16.10 -2.07 -9.65
CA GLU A 733 -17.17 -2.79 -10.31
C GLU A 733 -17.54 -2.04 -11.58
N GLN A 734 -17.69 -2.78 -12.68
CA GLN A 734 -18.28 -2.24 -13.91
C GLN A 734 -19.77 -2.55 -13.89
N LEU A 735 -20.57 -1.57 -13.50
CA LEU A 735 -22.02 -1.70 -13.37
C LEU A 735 -22.72 -1.03 -14.56
N GLN A 736 -23.57 -1.80 -15.25
CA GLN A 736 -24.45 -1.28 -16.29
C GLN A 736 -25.90 -1.48 -15.87
N VAL A 737 -26.68 -0.41 -15.91
CA VAL A 737 -28.08 -0.40 -15.46
C VAL A 737 -28.98 -0.06 -16.63
N ASP A 738 -29.83 -1.02 -17.01
CA ASP A 738 -30.82 -0.86 -18.07
C ASP A 738 -32.18 -0.57 -17.44
N VAL A 739 -32.70 0.64 -17.65
CA VAL A 739 -33.92 1.15 -17.01
C VAL A 739 -35.09 1.13 -17.99
N THR A 740 -36.12 0.36 -17.66
CA THR A 740 -37.37 0.33 -18.42
C THR A 740 -38.33 1.41 -17.93
N LEU A 741 -38.71 2.34 -18.81
CA LEU A 741 -39.68 3.40 -18.54
C LEU A 741 -41.07 2.99 -19.06
N PHE A 742 -42.09 3.15 -18.22
CA PHE A 742 -43.46 2.76 -18.52
C PHE A 742 -44.35 3.98 -18.71
N ALA A 743 -45.17 4.01 -19.76
CA ALA A 743 -46.27 4.99 -19.81
C ALA A 743 -47.33 4.66 -18.74
N ASP A 744 -48.05 5.67 -18.25
CA ASP A 744 -49.06 5.50 -17.18
C ASP A 744 -50.09 4.42 -17.50
N SER A 745 -50.52 4.30 -18.75
CA SER A 745 -51.46 3.27 -19.20
C SER A 745 -50.98 1.82 -18.97
N HIS A 746 -49.66 1.62 -18.85
CA HIS A 746 -49.06 0.30 -18.66
C HIS A 746 -48.90 -0.09 -17.19
N VAL A 747 -48.89 0.86 -16.24
CA VAL A 747 -48.77 0.57 -14.80
C VAL A 747 -50.14 0.71 -14.13
N PRO A 748 -50.73 -0.36 -13.57
CA PRO A 748 -52.00 -0.25 -12.87
C PRO A 748 -51.88 0.67 -11.64
N ASP A 749 -53.00 1.30 -11.26
CA ASP A 749 -53.06 2.12 -10.05
C ASP A 749 -52.67 1.31 -8.82
N GLY A 750 -51.85 1.90 -7.95
CA GLY A 750 -51.33 1.23 -6.76
C GLY A 750 -50.19 0.23 -7.02
N TYR A 751 -49.69 0.09 -8.26
CA TYR A 751 -48.52 -0.74 -8.58
C TYR A 751 -47.26 0.09 -8.81
N VAL A 752 -46.12 -0.51 -8.49
CA VAL A 752 -44.79 0.06 -8.62
C VAL A 752 -43.97 -0.81 -9.56
N PRO A 753 -43.32 -0.25 -10.58
CA PRO A 753 -42.37 -0.98 -11.41
C PRO A 753 -41.07 -1.24 -10.64
N VAL A 754 -40.67 -2.51 -10.55
CA VAL A 754 -39.38 -2.92 -10.02
C VAL A 754 -38.46 -3.26 -11.20
N PRO A 755 -37.35 -2.52 -11.40
CA PRO A 755 -36.46 -2.69 -12.53
C PRO A 755 -35.75 -4.05 -12.51
N ALA A 756 -35.39 -4.53 -13.69
CA ALA A 756 -34.52 -5.71 -13.83
C ALA A 756 -33.15 -5.46 -13.19
N GLY A 757 -32.46 -6.54 -12.81
CA GLY A 757 -31.08 -6.45 -12.34
C GLY A 757 -30.75 -7.34 -11.15
N ARG A 758 -29.45 -7.33 -10.83
CA ARG A 758 -28.82 -8.19 -9.83
C ARG A 758 -29.09 -7.70 -8.41
N PHE A 759 -29.32 -8.62 -7.49
CA PHE A 759 -29.43 -8.30 -6.07
C PHE A 759 -28.95 -9.45 -5.17
N PRO A 760 -28.49 -9.17 -3.94
CA PRO A 760 -28.14 -10.19 -2.96
C PRO A 760 -29.41 -10.85 -2.42
N PHE A 761 -29.59 -12.13 -2.70
CA PHE A 761 -30.66 -12.96 -2.16
C PHE A 761 -30.13 -13.79 -1.00
N GLN A 762 -30.74 -13.67 0.18
CA GLN A 762 -30.29 -14.36 1.37
C GLN A 762 -31.44 -15.03 2.10
N LEU A 763 -31.21 -16.28 2.45
CA LEU A 763 -32.13 -17.06 3.25
C LEU A 763 -31.68 -16.96 4.70
N GLY A 764 -32.52 -16.35 5.53
CA GLY A 764 -32.33 -16.36 6.97
C GLY A 764 -32.26 -17.82 7.47
N ARG A 765 -31.52 -18.04 8.56
CA ARG A 765 -31.48 -19.32 9.29
C ARG A 765 -32.87 -19.64 9.85
N ALA A 766 -33.79 -20.12 9.03
CA ALA A 766 -34.99 -20.78 9.51
C ALA A 766 -34.64 -22.24 9.84
N GLU A 767 -35.26 -22.78 10.88
CA GLU A 767 -35.08 -24.15 11.42
C GLU A 767 -35.30 -25.27 10.39
N ILE A 768 -35.74 -24.94 9.17
CA ILE A 768 -35.85 -25.85 8.03
C ILE A 768 -35.33 -25.13 6.77
N THR A 769 -34.00 -24.99 6.65
CA THR A 769 -33.36 -24.52 5.41
C THR A 769 -33.13 -25.72 4.49
N LEU A 770 -34.10 -26.06 3.65
CA LEU A 770 -33.98 -27.16 2.69
C LEU A 770 -33.48 -26.65 1.33
N GLY A 771 -32.20 -26.87 1.05
CA GLY A 771 -31.69 -27.00 -0.32
C GLY A 771 -31.64 -25.74 -1.20
N VAL A 772 -31.94 -24.54 -0.69
CA VAL A 772 -31.78 -23.30 -1.46
C VAL A 772 -30.54 -22.55 -0.94
N SER A 773 -29.60 -22.23 -1.82
CA SER A 773 -28.42 -21.44 -1.51
C SER A 773 -28.70 -19.94 -1.69
N GLY A 774 -28.28 -19.14 -0.71
CA GLY A 774 -28.16 -17.69 -0.87
C GLY A 774 -27.09 -17.33 -1.91
N GLY A 775 -27.12 -16.11 -2.42
CA GLY A 775 -26.17 -15.62 -3.42
C GLY A 775 -26.71 -14.42 -4.20
N VAL A 776 -25.98 -13.99 -5.23
CA VAL A 776 -26.45 -12.92 -6.12
C VAL A 776 -27.40 -13.51 -7.17
N ARG A 777 -28.62 -12.99 -7.23
CA ARG A 777 -29.66 -13.39 -8.19
C ARG A 777 -29.88 -12.28 -9.21
N ASP A 778 -30.24 -12.67 -10.42
CA ASP A 778 -30.65 -11.77 -11.50
C ASP A 778 -32.16 -11.96 -11.72
N VAL A 779 -32.92 -10.87 -11.65
CA VAL A 779 -34.39 -10.91 -11.71
C VAL A 779 -34.85 -9.93 -12.77
N ASP A 780 -35.72 -10.40 -13.65
CA ASP A 780 -36.40 -9.60 -14.68
C ASP A 780 -37.23 -8.46 -14.06
N GLU A 781 -37.67 -7.54 -14.90
CA GLU A 781 -38.56 -6.45 -14.52
C GLU A 781 -40.00 -6.95 -14.25
N PHE A 782 -40.62 -6.45 -13.19
CA PHE A 782 -42.00 -6.80 -12.81
C PHE A 782 -42.71 -5.60 -12.16
N LEU A 783 -44.03 -5.68 -12.07
CA LEU A 783 -44.85 -4.73 -11.31
C LEU A 783 -45.26 -5.38 -9.99
N MET A 784 -45.13 -4.66 -8.90
CA MET A 784 -45.50 -5.11 -7.56
C MET A 784 -46.54 -4.17 -6.97
N ALA A 785 -47.58 -4.70 -6.34
CA ALA A 785 -48.53 -3.88 -5.62
C ALA A 785 -47.80 -3.15 -4.48
N ARG A 786 -48.05 -1.84 -4.36
CA ARG A 786 -47.42 -0.99 -3.34
C ARG A 786 -47.77 -1.47 -1.94
N ASN A 787 -49.02 -1.89 -1.72
CA ASN A 787 -49.54 -2.32 -0.44
C ASN A 787 -50.08 -3.77 -0.53
N ALA A 788 -50.27 -4.40 0.63
CA ALA A 788 -51.01 -5.66 0.74
C ALA A 788 -52.48 -5.48 0.35
N VAL A 789 -53.14 -6.58 -0.04
CA VAL A 789 -54.58 -6.59 -0.33
C VAL A 789 -55.33 -6.23 0.95
N THR A 790 -56.28 -5.30 0.84
CA THR A 790 -57.04 -4.77 1.96
C THR A 790 -58.31 -5.57 2.24
N CYS A 791 -58.85 -5.44 3.46
CA CYS A 791 -60.16 -6.00 3.81
C CYS A 791 -61.28 -5.49 2.88
N GLY A 792 -61.24 -4.21 2.49
CA GLY A 792 -62.21 -3.61 1.57
C GLY A 792 -62.18 -4.26 0.18
N GLU A 793 -60.98 -4.44 -0.38
CA GLU A 793 -60.78 -5.12 -1.67
C GLU A 793 -61.19 -6.60 -1.60
N TYR A 794 -60.86 -7.29 -0.50
CA TYR A 794 -61.21 -8.69 -0.31
C TYR A 794 -62.73 -8.88 -0.10
N ARG A 795 -63.41 -7.95 0.57
CA ARG A 795 -64.87 -7.91 0.68
C ARG A 795 -65.53 -7.82 -0.69
N GLU A 796 -64.98 -7.00 -1.58
CA GLU A 796 -65.46 -6.88 -2.96
C GLU A 796 -65.35 -8.22 -3.70
N PHE A 797 -64.23 -8.92 -3.55
CA PHE A 797 -64.05 -10.27 -4.09
C PHE A 797 -65.13 -11.23 -3.58
N LEU A 798 -65.32 -11.32 -2.26
CA LEU A 798 -66.33 -12.21 -1.66
C LEU A 798 -67.74 -11.91 -2.17
N ASN A 799 -68.10 -10.63 -2.27
CA ASN A 799 -69.44 -10.20 -2.68
C ASN A 799 -69.67 -10.27 -4.20
N SER A 800 -68.60 -10.45 -4.99
CA SER A 800 -68.71 -10.75 -6.43
C SER A 800 -69.04 -12.23 -6.72
N LEU A 801 -68.89 -13.11 -5.72
CA LEU A 801 -69.12 -14.55 -5.86
C LEU A 801 -70.53 -14.94 -5.38
N PRO A 802 -71.11 -16.04 -5.90
CA PRO A 802 -72.30 -16.65 -5.31
C PRO A 802 -72.05 -17.01 -3.83
N ARG A 803 -73.03 -16.78 -2.95
CA ARG A 803 -72.87 -16.95 -1.48
C ARG A 803 -72.23 -18.28 -1.07
N ALA A 804 -72.63 -19.39 -1.69
CA ALA A 804 -72.09 -20.72 -1.39
C ALA A 804 -70.61 -20.88 -1.78
N ALA A 805 -70.17 -20.22 -2.87
CA ALA A 805 -68.78 -20.18 -3.28
C ALA A 805 -67.96 -19.21 -2.40
N ALA A 806 -68.52 -18.03 -2.12
CA ALA A 806 -67.90 -17.03 -1.24
C ALA A 806 -67.60 -17.61 0.15
N ALA A 807 -68.51 -18.40 0.72
CA ALA A 807 -68.38 -19.04 2.03
C ALA A 807 -67.13 -19.92 2.20
N ARG A 808 -66.52 -20.38 1.10
CA ARG A 808 -65.27 -21.17 1.13
C ARG A 808 -64.05 -20.29 1.38
N HIS A 809 -64.09 -19.05 0.89
CA HIS A 809 -62.96 -18.10 0.88
C HIS A 809 -63.01 -17.05 1.99
N VAL A 810 -64.05 -17.07 2.84
CA VAL A 810 -64.15 -16.10 3.94
C VAL A 810 -63.03 -16.32 4.95
N PRO A 811 -62.37 -15.26 5.47
CA PRO A 811 -61.37 -15.38 6.51
C PRO A 811 -61.85 -16.17 7.73
N ARG A 812 -60.97 -17.03 8.28
CA ARG A 812 -61.32 -17.98 9.37
C ARG A 812 -60.41 -17.84 10.58
N GLN A 813 -60.89 -18.35 11.72
CA GLN A 813 -60.14 -18.26 12.97
C GLN A 813 -58.90 -19.17 13.04
N SER A 814 -58.95 -20.30 12.33
CA SER A 814 -57.90 -21.33 12.23
C SER A 814 -58.30 -22.34 11.15
N ASP A 815 -57.46 -23.35 10.89
CA ASP A 815 -57.73 -24.44 9.94
C ASP A 815 -59.07 -25.14 10.20
N GLU A 816 -59.36 -25.45 11.47
CA GLU A 816 -60.63 -26.07 11.90
C GLU A 816 -61.68 -25.03 12.37
N GLY A 817 -61.37 -23.74 12.23
CA GLY A 817 -62.16 -22.63 12.76
C GLY A 817 -63.27 -22.17 11.81
N GLY A 818 -64.33 -21.59 12.37
CA GLY A 818 -65.39 -20.95 11.60
C GLY A 818 -64.92 -19.68 10.87
N ALA A 819 -65.65 -19.32 9.81
CA ALA A 819 -65.55 -18.00 9.21
C ALA A 819 -65.97 -16.93 10.23
N TYR A 820 -65.23 -15.82 10.30
CA TYR A 820 -65.48 -14.79 11.32
C TYR A 820 -65.94 -13.43 10.77
N TRP A 821 -66.09 -13.29 9.46
CA TRP A 821 -66.74 -12.11 8.88
C TRP A 821 -68.27 -12.30 8.91
N PRO A 822 -69.05 -11.31 9.41
CA PRO A 822 -70.50 -11.41 9.38
C PRO A 822 -71.05 -11.43 7.96
N VAL A 823 -72.14 -12.17 7.75
CA VAL A 823 -72.95 -12.11 6.53
C VAL A 823 -74.27 -11.39 6.83
N THR A 824 -74.55 -10.33 6.08
CA THR A 824 -75.76 -9.51 6.19
C THR A 824 -76.63 -9.65 4.93
N ALA A 825 -77.74 -8.92 4.87
CA ALA A 825 -78.54 -8.82 3.65
C ALA A 825 -77.72 -8.27 2.46
N ARG A 826 -76.71 -7.45 2.72
CA ARG A 826 -75.84 -6.81 1.71
C ARG A 826 -74.68 -7.70 1.24
N GLY A 827 -74.43 -8.83 1.91
CA GLY A 827 -73.33 -9.74 1.61
C GLY A 827 -72.42 -9.96 2.82
N TRP A 828 -71.19 -10.37 2.57
CA TRP A 828 -70.15 -10.45 3.59
C TRP A 828 -69.68 -9.04 3.96
N GLU A 829 -69.55 -8.76 5.25
CA GLU A 829 -69.13 -7.48 5.79
C GLU A 829 -67.94 -7.63 6.75
N ILE A 830 -67.20 -6.54 6.93
CA ILE A 830 -66.03 -6.50 7.82
C ILE A 830 -66.55 -6.42 9.27
N PRO A 831 -65.95 -7.17 10.22
CA PRO A 831 -66.38 -7.14 11.62
C PRO A 831 -66.38 -5.74 12.25
N THR A 832 -67.49 -5.37 12.91
CA THR A 832 -67.59 -4.13 13.70
C THR A 832 -67.42 -4.42 15.19
N ALA A 833 -67.10 -3.39 15.98
CA ALA A 833 -67.03 -3.50 17.44
C ALA A 833 -68.35 -3.99 18.04
N GLU A 834 -69.49 -3.51 17.50
CA GLU A 834 -70.82 -3.97 17.88
C GLU A 834 -71.00 -5.48 17.62
N TRP A 835 -70.57 -6.00 16.47
CA TRP A 835 -70.67 -7.42 16.17
C TRP A 835 -69.73 -8.26 17.05
N LEU A 836 -68.49 -7.78 17.25
CA LEU A 836 -67.47 -8.44 18.07
C LEU A 836 -67.85 -8.50 19.56
N SER A 837 -68.54 -7.48 20.07
CA SER A 837 -68.98 -7.42 21.47
C SER A 837 -70.38 -8.01 21.68
N GLY A 838 -71.28 -7.86 20.71
CA GLY A 838 -72.71 -8.06 20.86
C GLY A 838 -73.19 -9.51 20.90
N ASN A 839 -72.40 -10.48 20.41
CA ASN A 839 -72.78 -11.90 20.46
C ASN A 839 -71.59 -12.83 20.81
N ARG A 840 -71.91 -14.07 21.21
CA ARG A 840 -70.93 -15.06 21.67
C ARG A 840 -69.86 -15.36 20.61
N ALA A 841 -70.24 -15.51 19.34
CA ALA A 841 -69.31 -15.83 18.26
C ALA A 841 -68.33 -14.68 17.97
N GLY A 842 -68.79 -13.43 18.06
CA GLY A 842 -67.93 -12.24 17.98
C GLY A 842 -66.89 -12.19 19.10
N ARG A 843 -67.31 -12.43 20.35
CA ARG A 843 -66.41 -12.40 21.51
C ARG A 843 -65.37 -13.52 21.47
N GLU A 844 -65.80 -14.73 21.07
CA GLU A 844 -64.90 -15.87 20.86
C GLU A 844 -63.89 -15.60 19.73
N THR A 845 -64.32 -14.94 18.65
CA THR A 845 -63.42 -14.51 17.56
C THR A 845 -62.34 -13.57 18.06
N ALA A 846 -62.73 -12.46 18.72
CA ALA A 846 -61.79 -11.46 19.20
C ALA A 846 -60.77 -12.07 20.18
N ALA A 847 -61.23 -12.92 21.10
CA ALA A 847 -60.37 -13.62 22.05
C ALA A 847 -59.41 -14.60 21.34
N ARG A 848 -59.91 -15.40 20.39
CA ARG A 848 -59.12 -16.43 19.69
C ARG A 848 -58.06 -15.84 18.77
N LEU A 849 -58.39 -14.77 18.07
CA LEU A 849 -57.44 -14.03 17.24
C LEU A 849 -56.50 -13.16 18.08
N ARG A 850 -56.77 -12.98 19.38
CA ARG A 850 -56.06 -12.05 20.28
C ARG A 850 -56.09 -10.60 19.76
N LEU A 851 -57.22 -10.23 19.19
CA LEU A 851 -57.45 -8.90 18.61
C LEU A 851 -58.22 -8.03 19.59
N ALA A 852 -57.88 -6.74 19.62
CA ALA A 852 -58.70 -5.74 20.30
C ALA A 852 -60.13 -5.74 19.75
N GLN A 853 -61.13 -5.62 20.63
CA GLN A 853 -62.55 -5.50 20.26
C GLN A 853 -62.83 -4.06 19.78
N ALA A 854 -62.39 -3.73 18.57
CA ALA A 854 -62.59 -2.43 17.92
C ALA A 854 -63.25 -2.61 16.55
N ASP A 855 -63.67 -1.51 15.92
CA ASP A 855 -64.13 -1.53 14.53
C ASP A 855 -62.97 -1.87 13.60
N TRP A 856 -63.08 -2.99 12.88
CA TRP A 856 -62.08 -3.33 11.89
C TRP A 856 -62.28 -2.45 10.67
N ARG A 857 -61.16 -2.01 10.06
CA ARG A 857 -61.20 -1.01 9.00
C ARG A 857 -61.06 -1.63 7.62
N GLU A 858 -61.65 -0.99 6.62
CA GLU A 858 -61.55 -1.39 5.22
C GLU A 858 -60.12 -1.34 4.69
N ASP A 859 -59.30 -0.42 5.21
CA ASP A 859 -57.91 -0.20 4.80
C ASP A 859 -56.89 -1.02 5.61
N TRP A 860 -57.34 -1.97 6.42
CA TRP A 860 -56.45 -2.98 7.01
C TRP A 860 -56.06 -4.03 5.97
N PRO A 861 -54.88 -4.65 6.08
CA PRO A 861 -54.57 -5.82 5.27
C PRO A 861 -55.55 -6.94 5.58
N VAL A 862 -55.96 -7.69 4.55
CA VAL A 862 -56.72 -8.92 4.77
C VAL A 862 -55.79 -9.98 5.39
N LEU A 863 -56.24 -10.58 6.49
CA LEU A 863 -55.48 -11.54 7.29
C LEU A 863 -56.31 -12.79 7.56
N SER A 864 -55.65 -13.85 8.02
CA SER A 864 -56.24 -15.18 8.18
C SER A 864 -56.76 -15.76 6.85
N VAL A 865 -55.96 -15.59 5.79
CA VAL A 865 -56.27 -16.08 4.44
C VAL A 865 -55.29 -17.20 4.10
N SER A 866 -55.80 -18.34 3.64
CA SER A 866 -54.94 -19.44 3.18
C SER A 866 -54.26 -19.08 1.85
N TRP A 867 -53.21 -19.80 1.47
CA TRP A 867 -52.58 -19.61 0.17
C TRP A 867 -53.57 -19.86 -0.98
N ASN A 868 -54.44 -20.86 -0.84
CA ASN A 868 -55.46 -21.19 -1.84
C ASN A 868 -56.46 -20.04 -2.04
N ASP A 869 -56.86 -19.38 -0.96
CA ASP A 869 -57.78 -18.24 -1.00
C ASP A 869 -57.12 -17.00 -1.61
N ALA A 870 -55.84 -16.78 -1.29
CA ALA A 870 -55.03 -15.73 -1.89
C ALA A 870 -54.86 -15.94 -3.41
N ALA A 871 -54.61 -17.18 -3.84
CA ALA A 871 -54.54 -17.55 -5.26
C ALA A 871 -55.89 -17.38 -5.98
N ALA A 872 -57.00 -17.73 -5.33
CA ALA A 872 -58.34 -17.52 -5.88
C ALA A 872 -58.66 -16.03 -6.07
N TYR A 873 -58.27 -15.19 -5.11
CA TYR A 873 -58.37 -13.73 -5.24
C TYR A 873 -57.54 -13.22 -6.42
N ALA A 874 -56.26 -13.65 -6.54
CA ALA A 874 -55.39 -13.23 -7.64
C ALA A 874 -55.99 -13.58 -9.03
N HIS A 875 -56.59 -14.76 -9.16
CA HIS A 875 -57.29 -15.18 -10.36
C HIS A 875 -58.55 -14.33 -10.65
N TRP A 876 -59.35 -14.01 -9.61
CA TRP A 876 -60.48 -13.09 -9.76
C TRP A 876 -60.03 -11.69 -10.19
N ALA A 877 -59.03 -11.12 -9.51
CA ALA A 877 -58.48 -9.81 -9.79
C ALA A 877 -57.92 -9.74 -11.22
N SER A 878 -57.30 -10.83 -11.70
CA SER A 878 -56.83 -10.94 -13.07
C SER A 878 -57.96 -10.81 -14.10
N ARG A 879 -59.08 -11.51 -13.88
CA ARG A 879 -60.26 -11.43 -14.76
C ARG A 879 -60.92 -10.06 -14.71
N LYS A 880 -61.01 -9.47 -13.51
CA LYS A 880 -61.59 -8.13 -13.32
C LYS A 880 -60.79 -7.04 -14.03
N THR A 881 -59.47 -7.11 -13.96
CA THR A 881 -58.57 -6.08 -14.52
C THR A 881 -58.13 -6.35 -15.96
N GLY A 882 -58.30 -7.58 -16.46
CA GLY A 882 -57.76 -8.03 -17.74
C GLY A 882 -56.23 -8.15 -17.75
N ARG A 883 -55.58 -8.12 -16.59
CA ARG A 883 -54.12 -8.28 -16.42
C ARG A 883 -53.81 -9.59 -15.73
N LEU A 884 -52.63 -10.14 -15.96
CA LEU A 884 -52.19 -11.38 -15.33
C LEU A 884 -51.59 -11.08 -13.96
N LEU A 885 -52.42 -11.11 -12.92
CA LEU A 885 -52.03 -10.85 -11.53
C LEU A 885 -51.80 -12.17 -10.78
N CYS A 886 -50.72 -12.25 -10.02
CA CYS A 886 -50.35 -13.44 -9.24
C CYS A 886 -49.85 -13.06 -7.84
N LEU A 887 -49.65 -14.05 -6.98
CA LEU A 887 -48.83 -13.88 -5.78
C LEU A 887 -47.37 -13.67 -6.19
N PRO A 888 -46.58 -12.86 -5.45
CA PRO A 888 -45.19 -12.62 -5.79
C PRO A 888 -44.35 -13.90 -5.69
N HIS A 889 -43.37 -14.04 -6.57
CA HIS A 889 -42.27 -14.98 -6.37
C HIS A 889 -41.42 -14.54 -5.16
N GLU A 890 -40.81 -15.46 -4.42
CA GLU A 890 -40.04 -15.12 -3.21
C GLU A 890 -38.86 -14.19 -3.53
N GLU A 891 -38.22 -14.37 -4.68
CA GLU A 891 -37.15 -13.48 -5.17
C GLU A 891 -37.68 -12.08 -5.53
N TRP A 892 -38.88 -11.99 -6.10
CA TRP A 892 -39.52 -10.70 -6.41
C TRP A 892 -39.85 -9.97 -5.13
N TRP A 893 -40.37 -10.69 -4.13
CA TRP A 893 -40.68 -10.16 -2.82
C TRP A 893 -39.43 -9.63 -2.11
N GLU A 894 -38.36 -10.42 -2.04
CA GLU A 894 -37.13 -10.00 -1.36
C GLU A 894 -36.45 -8.84 -2.10
N LYS A 895 -36.35 -8.89 -3.44
CA LYS A 895 -35.82 -7.79 -4.25
C LYS A 895 -36.59 -6.50 -4.03
N SER A 896 -37.93 -6.57 -3.99
CA SER A 896 -38.82 -5.43 -3.77
C SER A 896 -38.59 -4.76 -2.42
N GLY A 897 -38.13 -5.50 -1.41
CA GLY A 897 -37.80 -4.96 -0.09
C GLY A 897 -36.36 -4.50 0.05
N ARG A 898 -35.39 -5.33 -0.37
CA ARG A 898 -33.96 -5.11 -0.10
C ARG A 898 -33.29 -4.20 -1.13
N GLY A 899 -33.63 -4.34 -2.41
CA GLY A 899 -32.80 -3.78 -3.47
C GLY A 899 -31.39 -4.40 -3.52
N PRO A 900 -30.43 -3.76 -4.20
CA PRO A 900 -29.11 -4.33 -4.49
C PRO A 900 -28.11 -4.22 -3.34
N ASP A 901 -28.42 -3.48 -2.27
CA ASP A 901 -27.46 -3.17 -1.19
C ASP A 901 -27.54 -4.10 0.03
N GLY A 902 -28.42 -5.11 -0.01
CA GLY A 902 -28.45 -6.14 1.01
C GLY A 902 -29.00 -5.72 2.37
N ARG A 903 -29.69 -4.58 2.48
CA ARG A 903 -30.40 -4.19 3.72
C ARG A 903 -31.28 -5.31 4.29
N LEU A 904 -31.44 -5.34 5.61
CA LEU A 904 -32.23 -6.37 6.31
C LEU A 904 -33.70 -5.99 6.53
N PHE A 905 -34.02 -4.71 6.42
CA PHE A 905 -35.37 -4.13 6.53
C PHE A 905 -35.54 -3.09 5.41
N PRO A 906 -36.78 -2.75 5.01
CA PRO A 906 -37.02 -1.78 3.93
C PRO A 906 -36.30 -0.44 4.13
N TRP A 907 -36.17 -0.01 5.40
CA TRP A 907 -35.50 1.23 5.81
C TRP A 907 -34.00 1.12 6.10
N GLY A 908 -33.38 -0.07 6.05
CA GLY A 908 -31.94 -0.24 6.34
C GLY A 908 -31.58 -1.56 7.02
N SER A 909 -30.38 -1.66 7.59
CA SER A 909 -29.87 -2.90 8.19
C SER A 909 -30.28 -3.12 9.65
N HIS A 910 -30.75 -2.07 10.33
CA HIS A 910 -31.09 -2.10 11.76
C HIS A 910 -32.60 -2.13 11.99
N PHE A 911 -33.04 -2.96 12.93
CA PHE A 911 -34.45 -3.02 13.35
C PHE A 911 -34.83 -1.78 14.17
N ASP A 912 -36.00 -1.20 13.87
CA ASP A 912 -36.60 -0.09 14.63
C ASP A 912 -38.10 -0.35 14.74
N ALA A 913 -38.57 -0.69 15.95
CA ALA A 913 -39.96 -1.11 16.20
C ALA A 913 -40.99 0.00 15.93
N ILE A 914 -40.58 1.27 15.89
CA ILE A 914 -41.48 2.40 15.60
C ILE A 914 -41.86 2.45 14.11
N ARG A 915 -41.09 1.76 13.25
CA ARG A 915 -41.25 1.84 11.79
C ARG A 915 -42.24 0.86 11.21
N CYS A 916 -42.62 -0.19 11.93
CA CYS A 916 -43.53 -1.23 11.46
C CYS A 916 -44.47 -1.70 12.57
N ASN A 917 -45.57 -2.36 12.20
CA ASN A 917 -46.50 -2.96 13.17
C ASN A 917 -46.06 -4.38 13.56
N CYS A 918 -45.72 -4.58 14.83
CA CYS A 918 -45.33 -5.86 15.46
C CYS A 918 -45.94 -6.00 16.87
N SER A 919 -45.62 -7.08 17.59
CA SER A 919 -46.31 -7.40 18.85
C SER A 919 -46.09 -6.39 19.99
N GLU A 920 -45.09 -5.54 19.85
CA GLU A 920 -44.68 -4.53 20.82
C GLU A 920 -45.16 -3.11 20.45
N THR A 921 -45.88 -2.96 19.33
CA THR A 921 -46.28 -1.65 18.81
C THR A 921 -47.35 -0.96 19.66
N TYR A 922 -48.34 -1.70 20.16
CA TYR A 922 -49.48 -1.15 20.89
C TYR A 922 -49.54 -1.68 22.33
N ALA A 923 -49.61 -0.76 23.31
CA ALA A 923 -49.70 -1.11 24.72
C ALA A 923 -51.09 -1.62 25.14
N ASP A 924 -52.14 -1.25 24.40
CA ASP A 924 -53.55 -1.55 24.67
C ASP A 924 -54.01 -2.88 24.03
N GLY A 925 -53.10 -3.64 23.43
CA GLY A 925 -53.36 -4.96 22.86
C GLY A 925 -52.95 -5.08 21.39
N LEU A 926 -52.86 -6.32 20.94
CA LEU A 926 -52.39 -6.63 19.60
C LEU A 926 -53.50 -6.34 18.56
N ARG A 927 -53.15 -5.62 17.49
CA ARG A 927 -54.06 -5.37 16.36
C ARG A 927 -53.31 -5.09 15.04
N PRO A 928 -53.91 -5.43 13.89
CA PRO A 928 -53.51 -4.88 12.60
C PRO A 928 -53.68 -3.36 12.59
N ALA A 929 -53.03 -2.76 11.61
CA ALA A 929 -53.00 -1.34 11.38
C ALA A 929 -53.47 -1.05 9.96
N SER A 930 -53.82 0.21 9.69
CA SER A 930 -54.04 0.64 8.30
C SER A 930 -52.76 0.41 7.49
N ILE A 931 -52.90 0.01 6.22
CA ILE A 931 -51.76 -0.08 5.29
C ILE A 931 -51.03 1.27 5.09
N GLN A 932 -51.60 2.38 5.57
CA GLN A 932 -51.01 3.73 5.52
C GLN A 932 -50.37 4.18 6.84
N GLU A 933 -50.59 3.47 7.95
CA GLU A 933 -50.23 3.94 9.31
C GLU A 933 -48.72 3.95 9.57
N PHE A 934 -47.98 3.07 8.89
CA PHE A 934 -46.53 2.93 9.01
C PHE A 934 -45.81 3.30 7.70
N PRO A 935 -45.80 4.59 7.31
CA PRO A 935 -45.19 5.03 6.05
C PRO A 935 -43.66 4.87 6.04
N ALA A 936 -43.03 4.60 7.19
CA ALA A 936 -41.60 4.33 7.31
C ALA A 936 -41.23 2.89 6.91
N ASP A 937 -42.17 1.94 6.94
CA ASP A 937 -42.03 0.60 6.36
C ASP A 937 -42.23 0.67 4.84
N GLU A 938 -41.30 1.32 4.16
CA GLU A 938 -41.29 1.53 2.71
C GLU A 938 -39.91 1.16 2.15
N SER A 939 -39.86 0.47 1.02
CA SER A 939 -38.60 0.11 0.37
C SER A 939 -38.08 1.23 -0.53
N PRO A 940 -36.83 1.17 -1.00
CA PRO A 940 -36.28 2.11 -1.99
C PRO A 940 -37.08 2.21 -3.30
N TYR A 941 -37.86 1.18 -3.63
CA TYR A 941 -38.76 1.17 -4.78
C TYR A 941 -40.11 1.82 -4.47
N GLY A 942 -40.43 2.04 -3.20
CA GLY A 942 -41.71 2.59 -2.74
C GLY A 942 -42.71 1.53 -2.25
N ILE A 943 -42.29 0.28 -2.08
CA ILE A 943 -43.16 -0.83 -1.65
C ILE A 943 -43.33 -0.79 -0.13
N ARG A 944 -44.57 -0.90 0.37
CA ARG A 944 -44.90 -0.72 1.80
C ARG A 944 -45.26 -2.00 2.54
N GLY A 945 -45.09 -1.96 3.86
CA GLY A 945 -45.62 -2.96 4.80
C GLY A 945 -44.98 -4.35 4.63
N LEU A 946 -43.67 -4.42 4.37
CA LEU A 946 -42.97 -5.69 4.18
C LEU A 946 -42.44 -6.27 5.51
N SER A 947 -42.22 -5.42 6.51
CA SER A 947 -41.62 -5.80 7.79
C SER A 947 -42.60 -5.91 8.95
N GLY A 948 -43.87 -5.54 8.76
CA GLY A 948 -44.91 -5.68 9.78
C GLY A 948 -46.30 -5.77 9.22
N ASN A 949 -47.29 -5.73 10.10
CA ASN A 949 -48.73 -5.76 9.81
C ASN A 949 -49.27 -7.09 9.26
N GLY A 950 -48.54 -7.81 8.40
CA GLY A 950 -48.95 -9.11 7.89
C GLY A 950 -47.86 -9.79 7.09
N ARG A 951 -47.62 -11.08 7.38
CA ARG A 951 -46.81 -11.96 6.54
C ARG A 951 -47.52 -12.20 5.22
N GLU A 952 -46.76 -12.52 4.20
CA GLU A 952 -47.27 -12.58 2.84
C GLU A 952 -46.95 -13.88 2.15
N TRP A 953 -47.99 -14.47 1.56
CA TRP A 953 -47.86 -15.65 0.74
C TRP A 953 -47.09 -15.34 -0.53
N CYS A 954 -46.10 -16.19 -0.82
CA CYS A 954 -45.39 -16.22 -2.09
C CYS A 954 -45.89 -17.39 -2.95
N LEU A 955 -45.68 -17.30 -4.26
CA LEU A 955 -46.08 -18.33 -5.21
C LEU A 955 -45.28 -19.64 -5.03
N ASN A 956 -44.04 -19.55 -4.55
CA ASN A 956 -43.09 -20.66 -4.43
C ASN A 956 -43.56 -21.78 -3.50
N ASP A 957 -43.26 -23.02 -3.90
CA ASP A 957 -43.22 -24.14 -2.96
C ASP A 957 -41.96 -24.07 -2.07
N LEU A 958 -42.00 -24.78 -0.94
CA LEU A 958 -40.87 -24.78 0.01
C LEU A 958 -39.69 -25.64 -0.47
N GLY A 959 -39.89 -26.48 -1.50
CA GLY A 959 -38.90 -27.39 -2.09
C GLY A 959 -38.85 -28.80 -1.45
N GLY A 960 -38.59 -29.81 -2.28
CA GLY A 960 -38.35 -31.20 -1.87
C GLY A 960 -39.60 -32.09 -1.79
N ARG A 961 -39.45 -33.41 -2.04
CA ARG A 961 -40.58 -34.38 -2.12
C ARG A 961 -41.47 -34.42 -0.86
N ARG A 962 -40.91 -34.11 0.31
CA ARG A 962 -41.62 -34.11 1.61
C ARG A 962 -42.50 -32.88 1.83
N TYR A 963 -42.27 -31.78 1.12
CA TYR A 963 -42.90 -30.47 1.37
C TYR A 963 -43.67 -29.94 0.16
N ARG A 964 -44.18 -30.85 -0.69
CA ARG A 964 -44.88 -30.51 -1.95
C ARG A 964 -46.10 -29.59 -1.74
N ASP A 965 -46.78 -29.74 -0.60
CA ASP A 965 -47.96 -28.95 -0.25
C ASP A 965 -47.64 -27.69 0.56
N TRP A 966 -46.35 -27.46 0.85
CA TRP A 966 -45.91 -26.29 1.61
C TRP A 966 -45.60 -25.13 0.67
N ARG A 967 -45.89 -23.92 1.14
CA ARG A 967 -45.71 -22.66 0.44
C ARG A 967 -44.87 -21.71 1.27
N VAL A 968 -44.16 -20.84 0.57
CA VAL A 968 -43.31 -19.83 1.18
C VAL A 968 -44.15 -18.67 1.69
N SER A 969 -43.81 -18.21 2.89
CA SER A 969 -44.33 -16.98 3.48
C SER A 969 -43.17 -16.07 3.94
N ARG A 970 -43.32 -14.77 3.72
CA ARG A 970 -42.28 -13.75 3.93
C ARG A 970 -42.81 -12.56 4.74
N GLY A 971 -41.89 -11.78 5.32
CA GLY A 971 -42.20 -10.56 6.05
C GLY A 971 -42.52 -10.75 7.53
N GLY A 972 -42.95 -9.66 8.17
CA GLY A 972 -43.34 -9.62 9.59
C GLY A 972 -44.85 -9.52 9.77
N ALA A 973 -45.33 -9.74 10.99
CA ALA A 973 -46.75 -9.63 11.32
C ALA A 973 -46.95 -8.83 12.61
N TRP A 974 -48.13 -8.22 12.73
CA TRP A 974 -48.56 -7.45 13.91
C TRP A 974 -48.51 -8.24 15.23
N ASN A 975 -48.59 -9.56 15.18
CA ASN A 975 -48.56 -10.45 16.34
C ASN A 975 -47.21 -11.15 16.55
N ALA A 976 -46.17 -10.77 15.80
CA ALA A 976 -44.85 -11.39 15.86
C ALA A 976 -43.85 -10.50 16.63
N PRO A 977 -42.87 -11.10 17.32
CA PRO A 977 -41.89 -10.35 18.12
C PRO A 977 -40.96 -9.49 17.28
N SER A 978 -40.32 -8.53 17.93
CA SER A 978 -39.32 -7.62 17.38
C SER A 978 -38.25 -8.33 16.55
N GLY A 979 -37.93 -7.78 15.38
CA GLY A 979 -36.96 -8.36 14.44
C GLY A 979 -37.43 -9.61 13.69
N SER A 980 -38.67 -10.08 13.87
CA SER A 980 -39.28 -11.15 13.05
C SER A 980 -39.53 -10.72 11.60
N GLY A 981 -39.74 -9.43 11.36
CA GLY A 981 -39.99 -8.85 10.04
C GLY A 981 -38.77 -8.57 9.17
N SER A 982 -37.64 -9.20 9.44
CA SER A 982 -36.46 -9.04 8.57
C SER A 982 -36.75 -9.63 7.18
N LEU A 983 -36.34 -8.90 6.15
CA LEU A 983 -36.56 -9.24 4.74
C LEU A 983 -35.92 -10.55 4.32
N VAL A 984 -34.98 -11.11 5.09
CA VAL A 984 -34.33 -12.40 4.81
C VAL A 984 -35.02 -13.58 5.49
N LYS A 985 -35.91 -13.34 6.46
CA LYS A 985 -36.61 -14.42 7.18
C LYS A 985 -37.59 -15.13 6.25
N ARG A 986 -37.55 -16.46 6.27
CA ARG A 986 -38.38 -17.34 5.44
C ARG A 986 -39.20 -18.25 6.33
N PHE A 987 -40.48 -18.35 6.05
CA PHE A 987 -41.40 -19.28 6.72
C PHE A 987 -41.97 -20.25 5.70
N GLY A 988 -42.29 -21.46 6.15
CA GLY A 988 -42.96 -22.47 5.36
C GLY A 988 -44.23 -22.92 6.07
N TRP A 989 -45.31 -23.05 5.31
CA TRP A 989 -46.63 -23.44 5.83
C TRP A 989 -47.35 -24.29 4.79
N VAL A 990 -48.29 -25.15 5.21
CA VAL A 990 -49.14 -25.89 4.26
C VAL A 990 -50.05 -24.88 3.54
N ALA A 991 -50.35 -25.09 2.26
CA ALA A 991 -51.13 -24.15 1.44
C ALA A 991 -52.55 -23.87 2.00
N THR A 992 -53.10 -24.77 2.81
CA THR A 992 -54.40 -24.63 3.47
C THR A 992 -54.33 -23.98 4.85
N THR A 993 -53.13 -23.76 5.39
CA THR A 993 -52.95 -23.21 6.74
C THR A 993 -53.50 -21.79 6.82
N ILE A 994 -54.21 -21.52 7.92
CA ILE A 994 -54.80 -20.24 8.27
C ILE A 994 -54.12 -19.73 9.55
N ASP A 995 -53.43 -18.60 9.42
CA ASP A 995 -52.74 -17.93 10.53
C ASP A 995 -53.19 -16.46 10.63
N PRO A 996 -53.48 -15.93 11.84
CA PRO A 996 -53.92 -14.54 12.03
C PRO A 996 -52.93 -13.46 11.60
N GLY A 997 -51.65 -13.81 11.46
CA GLY A 997 -50.62 -12.92 10.95
C GLY A 997 -50.40 -13.03 9.44
N GLN A 998 -51.19 -13.84 8.73
CA GLN A 998 -50.94 -14.18 7.33
C GLN A 998 -51.95 -13.54 6.38
N GLY A 999 -51.42 -12.79 5.41
CA GLY A 999 -52.12 -12.16 4.30
C GLY A 999 -51.34 -12.36 2.99
N PHE A 1000 -51.52 -11.44 2.04
CA PHE A 1000 -50.85 -11.50 0.74
C PHE A 1000 -50.90 -10.16 -0.02
N ARG A 1001 -50.07 -10.06 -1.05
CA ARG A 1001 -50.10 -8.99 -2.06
C ARG A 1001 -50.04 -9.56 -3.47
N LEU A 1002 -50.23 -8.69 -4.46
CA LEU A 1002 -50.20 -9.07 -5.86
C LEU A 1002 -48.96 -8.54 -6.60
N ALA A 1003 -48.54 -9.29 -7.61
CA ALA A 1003 -47.50 -8.93 -8.56
C ALA A 1003 -47.97 -9.22 -10.00
N CYS A 1004 -47.26 -8.67 -10.98
CA CYS A 1004 -47.51 -8.88 -12.40
C CYS A 1004 -46.18 -8.86 -13.17
N ALA A 1005 -45.93 -9.88 -13.99
CA ALA A 1005 -44.77 -9.87 -14.89
C ALA A 1005 -45.00 -8.88 -16.04
N VAL A 1006 -43.98 -8.06 -16.35
CA VAL A 1006 -44.02 -7.12 -17.49
C VAL A 1006 -43.66 -7.80 -18.81
N ARG A 1007 -42.75 -8.79 -18.75
CA ARG A 1007 -42.39 -9.65 -19.88
C ARG A 1007 -42.74 -11.09 -19.53
N LEU A 1008 -43.36 -11.79 -20.48
CA LEU A 1008 -43.34 -13.25 -20.53
C LEU A 1008 -42.04 -13.69 -21.22
N SER A 1009 -40.88 -13.28 -20.69
CA SER A 1009 -39.60 -13.82 -21.15
C SER A 1009 -39.60 -15.30 -20.81
N GLY A 1010 -39.68 -16.14 -21.83
CA GLY A 1010 -39.50 -17.60 -21.73
C GLY A 1010 -38.07 -17.99 -21.39
N ALA A 1011 -37.48 -17.38 -20.37
CA ALA A 1011 -36.24 -17.78 -19.77
C ALA A 1011 -36.43 -17.85 -18.25
N ALA A 1012 -37.09 -18.92 -17.80
CA ALA A 1012 -36.33 -19.73 -16.86
C ALA A 1012 -35.01 -20.01 -17.58
N ARG A 1013 -33.96 -19.23 -17.27
CA ARG A 1013 -32.61 -19.78 -17.46
C ARG A 1013 -32.70 -21.16 -16.83
N PRO A 1014 -32.38 -22.24 -17.55
CA PRO A 1014 -32.25 -23.51 -16.89
C PRO A 1014 -31.28 -23.23 -15.75
N THR A 1015 -31.76 -23.34 -14.51
CA THR A 1015 -30.89 -23.74 -13.42
C THR A 1015 -30.23 -24.99 -13.96
N SER A 1016 -28.97 -24.85 -14.38
CA SER A 1016 -28.17 -25.96 -14.88
C SER A 1016 -28.38 -27.14 -13.92
N PRO A 1017 -28.57 -28.36 -14.42
CA PRO A 1017 -28.59 -29.51 -13.55
C PRO A 1017 -27.19 -29.66 -12.93
N ALA A 1018 -27.13 -29.58 -11.61
CA ALA A 1018 -26.08 -30.13 -10.77
C ALA A 1018 -26.73 -30.54 -9.44
#